data_AF-D7BI45-F1
#
_entry.id   AF-D7BI45-F1
#
_cell.length_a   1.000
_cell.length_b   1.000
_cell.length_c   1.000
_cell.angle_alpha   90.00
_cell.angle_beta   90.00
_cell.angle_gamma   90.00
#
_symmetry.space_group_name_H-M   'P 1'
#
loop_
_entity.id
_entity.type
_entity.pdbx_description
1 polymer ?
#
loop_
_entity_poly.entity_id
_entity_poly.type
_entity_poly.pdbx_seq_one_letter_code
_entity_poly.pdbx_strand_id
1 'polypeptide(L)'
;MSLYQTLQQSLEPLLGSRTQTVLEEGVRRLGVSPESLQATHAETLLKRLVYRELQATRPASEARQHIENLLQAIREQEGVSTKPAAPPPPVPIPPTEPPLEPTQPPVRAEAVAMETKPGALADLEAGLKRMGLYLEWPEVGRLRSLVMVIKREQEKGVEPEELLREGQGLLVQLEERLQAALLRQTRDISDLEAALQRVSSVGGPKVRRLEVLLRQIKEAHESETLAPGEVERARSIAAELRKLVESSVVQNPTLESRIEPEAPVPDETAEFVMETPPQPPRADGSPASENTYEGVARGDTGFAGNLTTERYPTFEIDFGELTEEQLGKIREIDVAEDRRALEAFKERYAVVLSRSEVAPLLERLEAQLAAGEPLGAALSEFEAKLKDALKEALSEARARYEWLAERLRELGNEPPEELAPKLAGVATRLNVAFETLQAGVIPEDLAALDGALEALAQEAKTLREQKAREARMRQALDTLRGEAEAALSAYRGQPTVEVFFNQLAGAQPREESLQVLRRGLSGLLDALAREREEENLRRSSLRSTLQALPILESLEPQRSRLLAELGDINKPLAQLEAAVERLVREFQGQVSMRLEALRRRALKLGFAIPGLESAQSALQSGQVPDPQPFERALEEVLTQRRNALLAQLSQLEVQAQALRGVGGEAALTEIAQFRSRIQAGELPDLAPVQEALGKAQRALESLRGQLQIRIATLLVDYHEQAHIGGETVFRLRPMIEFLAAAQERMGKLGVNGLLDVRRTLEEALPLAAQLQEEYQATQRLKEELKGADIDDLLGIFDTKPAKEEKPIQNPALASFAGRGVEGLALLGPSGLIEGHLPFPTSVAHALLEDFRRMGEDLGWQPARLAVLSLPEAALILAPLGQKGLVVLAEKGLLSRLLTQIEKHRDELAQI
;
A
#
# COMPACT_ATOMS: atom_id res chain seq x y z
N MET A 1 25.39 20.99 6.39
CA MET A 1 23.95 20.88 6.72
C MET A 1 23.33 19.83 5.82
N SER A 2 22.40 19.03 6.32
CA SER A 2 21.46 18.33 5.45
C SER A 2 20.40 19.31 4.92
N LEU A 3 19.76 19.01 3.79
CA LEU A 3 18.73 19.87 3.20
C LEU A 3 17.57 20.09 4.21
N TYR A 4 17.24 19.06 4.99
CA TYR A 4 16.30 19.12 6.11
C TYR A 4 16.68 20.15 7.19
N GLN A 5 17.95 20.22 7.60
CA GLN A 5 18.43 21.22 8.56
C GLN A 5 18.33 22.65 8.00
N THR A 6 18.63 22.84 6.71
CA THR A 6 18.48 24.13 6.02
C THR A 6 17.01 24.56 5.95
N LEU A 7 16.09 23.63 5.68
CA LEU A 7 14.64 23.88 5.73
C LEU A 7 14.17 24.23 7.14
N GLN A 8 14.63 23.50 8.17
CA GLN A 8 14.27 23.77 9.56
C GLN A 8 14.71 25.17 9.99
N GLN A 9 15.99 25.52 9.83
CA GLN A 9 16.52 26.83 10.22
C GLN A 9 15.87 28.02 9.49
N SER A 10 15.43 27.83 8.25
CA SER A 10 14.80 28.90 7.45
C SER A 10 13.30 29.07 7.67
N LEU A 11 12.61 28.01 8.13
CA LEU A 11 11.18 28.05 8.47
C LEU A 11 10.92 28.32 9.96
N GLU A 12 11.88 28.02 10.85
CA GLU A 12 11.81 28.28 12.29
C GLU A 12 11.44 29.74 12.66
N PRO A 13 12.02 30.80 12.05
CA PRO A 13 11.59 32.18 12.30
C PRO A 13 10.23 32.57 11.68
N LEU A 14 9.58 31.66 10.92
CA LEU A 14 8.28 31.89 10.27
C LEU A 14 7.14 31.10 10.91
N LEU A 15 7.37 29.85 11.29
CA LEU A 15 6.38 28.93 11.87
C LEU A 15 6.67 28.55 13.34
N GLY A 16 7.81 29.00 13.91
CA GLY A 16 8.18 28.74 15.29
C GLY A 16 8.31 27.25 15.59
N SER A 17 7.84 26.84 16.77
CA SER A 17 7.88 25.44 17.23
C SER A 17 7.08 24.46 16.36
N ARG A 18 6.15 24.94 15.51
CA ARG A 18 5.45 24.08 14.53
C ARG A 18 6.35 23.64 13.36
N THR A 19 7.49 24.31 13.15
CA THR A 19 8.38 24.01 12.01
C THR A 19 8.82 22.56 12.00
N GLN A 20 9.22 22.03 13.16
CA GLN A 20 9.70 20.66 13.27
C GLN A 20 8.56 19.65 13.02
N THR A 21 7.40 19.80 13.64
CA THR A 21 6.27 18.88 13.44
C THR A 21 5.73 18.90 12.01
N VAL A 22 5.70 20.08 11.37
CA VAL A 22 5.30 20.23 9.95
C VAL A 22 6.32 19.57 9.01
N LEU A 23 7.63 19.71 9.26
CA LEU A 23 8.65 19.03 8.44
C LEU A 23 8.66 17.52 8.67
N GLU A 24 8.56 17.05 9.92
CA GLU A 24 8.49 15.62 10.25
C GLU A 24 7.25 14.95 9.64
N GLU A 25 6.07 15.59 9.73
CA GLU A 25 4.86 15.08 9.10
C GLU A 25 4.97 15.11 7.56
N GLY A 26 5.56 16.15 6.99
CA GLY A 26 5.82 16.24 5.56
C GLY A 26 6.69 15.09 5.05
N VAL A 27 7.84 14.87 5.70
CA VAL A 27 8.78 13.79 5.36
C VAL A 27 8.11 12.42 5.52
N ARG A 28 7.35 12.21 6.60
CA ARG A 28 6.55 10.99 6.82
C ARG A 28 5.48 10.77 5.75
N ARG A 29 4.83 11.83 5.26
CA ARG A 29 3.83 11.78 4.16
C ARG A 29 4.45 11.49 2.79
N LEU A 30 5.74 11.75 2.59
CA LEU A 30 6.49 11.37 1.39
C LEU A 30 7.13 9.97 1.48
N GLY A 31 7.21 9.36 2.67
CA GLY A 31 7.85 8.06 2.88
C GLY A 31 9.38 8.09 2.82
N VAL A 32 9.99 9.27 2.96
CA VAL A 32 11.44 9.52 2.87
C VAL A 32 12.01 9.66 4.30
N SER A 33 13.33 9.54 4.51
CA SER A 33 13.95 9.89 5.80
C SER A 33 14.47 11.34 5.80
N PRO A 34 14.60 12.01 6.96
CA PRO A 34 15.14 13.39 7.02
C PRO A 34 16.54 13.54 6.39
N GLU A 35 17.32 12.47 6.36
CA GLU A 35 18.68 12.44 5.80
C GLU A 35 18.72 12.17 4.29
N SER A 36 17.64 11.64 3.70
CA SER A 36 17.53 11.30 2.27
C SER A 36 16.70 12.32 1.45
N LEU A 37 16.50 13.51 1.99
CA LEU A 37 15.62 14.54 1.42
C LEU A 37 16.32 15.34 0.30
N GLN A 38 15.84 15.15 -0.93
CA GLN A 38 16.28 15.82 -2.17
C GLN A 38 15.43 17.08 -2.47
N ALA A 39 15.90 18.02 -3.30
CA ALA A 39 15.13 19.24 -3.59
C ALA A 39 13.74 19.00 -4.23
N THR A 40 13.54 17.92 -4.99
CA THR A 40 12.23 17.53 -5.52
C THR A 40 11.21 17.23 -4.41
N HIS A 41 11.66 16.57 -3.34
CA HIS A 41 10.90 16.33 -2.12
C HIS A 41 10.70 17.65 -1.36
N ALA A 42 11.75 18.47 -1.20
CA ALA A 42 11.68 19.79 -0.56
C ALA A 42 10.64 20.71 -1.26
N GLU A 43 10.63 20.74 -2.59
CA GLU A 43 9.70 21.56 -3.37
C GLU A 43 8.25 21.10 -3.21
N THR A 44 8.03 19.79 -3.11
CA THR A 44 6.72 19.20 -2.83
C THR A 44 6.23 19.53 -1.41
N LEU A 45 7.12 19.54 -0.41
CA LEU A 45 6.78 19.93 0.96
C LEU A 45 6.49 21.43 1.07
N LEU A 46 7.37 22.26 0.53
CA LEU A 46 7.26 23.71 0.56
C LEU A 46 5.96 24.19 -0.10
N LYS A 47 5.68 23.76 -1.34
CA LYS A 47 4.50 24.21 -2.10
C LYS A 47 3.15 23.70 -1.58
N ARG A 48 3.12 22.66 -0.73
CA ARG A 48 1.86 22.00 -0.32
C ARG A 48 1.59 22.09 1.18
N LEU A 49 2.51 21.60 2.00
CA LEU A 49 2.30 21.49 3.45
C LEU A 49 2.71 22.78 4.16
N VAL A 50 3.94 23.24 3.90
CA VAL A 50 4.47 24.48 4.50
C VAL A 50 3.69 25.69 3.99
N TYR A 51 3.35 25.74 2.69
CA TYR A 51 2.50 26.80 2.12
C TYR A 51 1.16 26.93 2.86
N ARG A 52 0.52 25.81 3.22
CA ARG A 52 -0.76 25.81 3.94
C ARG A 52 -0.64 26.40 5.35
N GLU A 53 0.41 26.05 6.10
CA GLU A 53 0.64 26.60 7.44
C GLU A 53 1.11 28.06 7.40
N LEU A 54 1.87 28.46 6.36
CA LEU A 54 2.19 29.88 6.13
C LEU A 54 0.94 30.69 5.72
N GLN A 55 0.01 30.14 4.94
CA GLN A 55 -1.29 30.78 4.67
C GLN A 55 -2.18 30.92 5.91
N ALA A 56 -2.00 30.06 6.93
CA ALA A 56 -2.71 30.16 8.20
C ALA A 56 -2.14 31.24 9.15
N THR A 57 -0.94 31.77 8.85
CA THR A 57 -0.21 32.73 9.70
C THR A 57 0.12 34.05 9.00
N ARG A 58 0.07 34.11 7.65
CA ARG A 58 0.40 35.30 6.83
C ARG A 58 -0.47 35.41 5.57
N PRO A 59 -0.61 36.61 4.97
CA PRO A 59 -1.30 36.77 3.69
C PRO A 59 -0.66 35.93 2.58
N ALA A 60 -1.50 35.40 1.68
CA ALA A 60 -1.08 34.41 0.68
C ALA A 60 -0.01 34.90 -0.30
N SER A 61 0.11 36.21 -0.54
CA SER A 61 1.16 36.82 -1.35
C SER A 61 2.55 36.63 -0.72
N GLU A 62 2.69 36.99 0.56
CA GLU A 62 3.94 36.82 1.31
C GLU A 62 4.30 35.34 1.47
N ALA A 63 3.32 34.48 1.73
CA ALA A 63 3.53 33.03 1.84
C ALA A 63 4.08 32.43 0.54
N ARG A 64 3.60 32.88 -0.65
CA ARG A 64 4.17 32.47 -1.94
C ARG A 64 5.59 32.99 -2.11
N GLN A 65 5.80 34.29 -1.90
CA GLN A 65 7.10 34.94 -2.12
C GLN A 65 8.20 34.35 -1.22
N HIS A 66 7.90 34.05 0.04
CA HIS A 66 8.85 33.37 0.93
C HIS A 66 9.19 31.95 0.44
N ILE A 67 8.22 31.18 -0.05
CA ILE A 67 8.48 29.84 -0.59
C ILE A 67 9.25 29.89 -1.91
N GLU A 68 8.93 30.81 -2.82
CA GLU A 68 9.66 30.98 -4.08
C GLU A 68 11.13 31.37 -3.82
N ASN A 69 11.38 32.26 -2.86
CA ASN A 69 12.74 32.61 -2.42
C ASN A 69 13.50 31.39 -1.83
N LEU A 70 12.84 30.55 -1.02
CA LEU A 70 13.46 29.34 -0.46
C LEU A 70 13.73 28.28 -1.54
N LEU A 71 12.83 28.11 -2.51
CA LEU A 71 13.04 27.22 -3.65
C LEU A 71 14.19 27.69 -4.54
N GLN A 72 14.31 29.00 -4.75
CA GLN A 72 15.45 29.58 -5.46
C GLN A 72 16.76 29.31 -4.71
N ALA A 73 16.82 29.57 -3.39
CA ALA A 73 18.01 29.29 -2.58
C ALA A 73 18.42 27.80 -2.59
N ILE A 74 17.46 26.87 -2.60
CA ILE A 74 17.73 25.43 -2.72
C ILE A 74 18.27 25.07 -4.11
N ARG A 75 17.71 25.64 -5.19
CA ARG A 75 18.19 25.43 -6.58
C ARG A 75 19.57 26.02 -6.83
N GLU A 76 19.89 27.13 -6.17
CA GLU A 76 21.22 27.74 -6.15
C GLU A 76 22.23 26.88 -5.36
N GLN A 77 21.80 26.21 -4.29
CA GLN A 77 22.64 25.25 -3.54
C GLN A 77 22.87 23.92 -4.28
N GLU A 78 21.90 23.43 -5.07
CA GLU A 78 22.08 22.24 -5.92
C GLU A 78 22.74 22.53 -7.29
N GLY A 79 23.08 23.80 -7.59
CA GLY A 79 23.89 24.18 -8.75
C GLY A 79 23.20 24.06 -10.12
N VAL A 80 21.87 23.94 -10.15
CA VAL A 80 21.09 23.75 -11.39
C VAL A 80 20.91 25.07 -12.15
N SER A 81 21.97 25.50 -12.83
CA SER A 81 22.00 26.76 -13.60
C SER A 81 21.33 26.62 -14.98
N THR A 82 20.04 26.98 -15.06
CA THR A 82 19.28 27.05 -16.32
C THR A 82 19.07 28.49 -16.79
N LYS A 83 20.11 29.08 -17.40
CA LYS A 83 20.00 30.33 -18.16
C LYS A 83 19.89 30.01 -19.67
N PRO A 84 18.90 30.56 -20.40
CA PRO A 84 18.69 30.20 -21.81
C PRO A 84 19.81 30.70 -22.72
N ALA A 85 20.22 29.87 -23.67
CA ALA A 85 21.24 30.16 -24.67
C ALA A 85 20.64 30.32 -26.08
N ALA A 86 21.25 31.19 -26.90
CA ALA A 86 20.84 31.46 -28.28
C ALA A 86 21.34 30.38 -29.28
N PRO A 87 20.72 30.24 -30.47
CA PRO A 87 21.01 29.14 -31.39
C PRO A 87 22.30 29.32 -32.20
N PRO A 88 22.99 28.22 -32.58
CA PRO A 88 24.17 28.23 -33.47
C PRO A 88 23.81 28.27 -34.98
N PRO A 89 24.75 28.64 -35.87
CA PRO A 89 24.52 28.83 -37.30
C PRO A 89 24.64 27.54 -38.16
N PRO A 90 24.15 27.55 -39.41
CA PRO A 90 24.11 26.37 -40.30
C PRO A 90 25.36 26.20 -41.19
N VAL A 91 25.65 24.94 -41.57
CA VAL A 91 26.63 24.51 -42.60
C VAL A 91 26.13 23.20 -43.26
N PRO A 92 26.63 22.75 -44.43
CA PRO A 92 25.75 22.67 -45.61
C PRO A 92 25.51 21.25 -46.17
N ILE A 93 24.53 21.17 -47.08
CA ILE A 93 24.10 19.94 -47.77
C ILE A 93 24.91 19.72 -49.07
N PRO A 94 25.52 18.54 -49.29
CA PRO A 94 25.95 18.06 -50.62
C PRO A 94 24.82 17.34 -51.38
N PRO A 95 24.85 17.26 -52.72
CA PRO A 95 23.65 17.01 -53.52
C PRO A 95 23.31 15.54 -53.84
N THR A 96 22.00 15.28 -53.81
CA THR A 96 21.19 14.51 -54.79
C THR A 96 21.80 13.36 -55.60
N GLU A 97 21.25 12.16 -55.40
CA GLU A 97 21.05 11.14 -56.46
C GLU A 97 19.54 10.85 -56.64
N PRO A 98 19.09 10.37 -57.83
CA PRO A 98 17.67 10.29 -58.20
C PRO A 98 16.93 9.03 -57.67
N PRO A 99 15.57 9.04 -57.65
CA PRO A 99 14.79 7.99 -56.99
C PRO A 99 14.67 6.69 -57.81
N LEU A 100 14.66 5.56 -57.09
CA LEU A 100 14.02 4.32 -57.53
C LEU A 100 12.59 4.26 -56.97
N GLU A 101 11.66 3.75 -57.77
CA GLU A 101 10.23 3.68 -57.43
C GLU A 101 9.94 2.61 -56.36
N PRO A 102 9.21 2.93 -55.27
CA PRO A 102 8.61 1.93 -54.40
C PRO A 102 7.23 1.51 -54.92
N THR A 103 7.10 0.26 -55.34
CA THR A 103 5.82 -0.34 -55.77
C THR A 103 4.86 -0.51 -54.58
N GLN A 104 3.67 0.11 -54.70
CA GLN A 104 2.45 -0.11 -53.89
C GLN A 104 2.51 0.31 -52.39
N PRO A 105 1.45 0.97 -51.87
CA PRO A 105 1.39 1.36 -50.47
C PRO A 105 0.83 0.22 -49.58
N PRO A 106 1.33 0.03 -48.35
CA PRO A 106 0.57 -0.65 -47.31
C PRO A 106 -0.64 0.21 -46.94
N VAL A 107 -1.80 -0.42 -46.71
CA VAL A 107 -3.06 0.26 -46.43
C VAL A 107 -2.93 1.09 -45.15
N ARG A 108 -3.05 2.43 -45.27
CA ARG A 108 -3.32 3.28 -44.11
C ARG A 108 -4.72 2.95 -43.60
N ALA A 109 -4.81 2.36 -42.42
CA ALA A 109 -6.03 2.46 -41.63
C ALA A 109 -6.26 3.94 -41.32
N GLU A 110 -7.40 4.49 -41.75
CA GLU A 110 -7.79 5.87 -41.46
C GLU A 110 -8.24 5.97 -39.99
N ALA A 111 -7.26 5.97 -39.10
CA ALA A 111 -7.45 6.43 -37.73
C ALA A 111 -7.87 7.90 -37.79
N VAL A 112 -9.17 8.16 -37.62
CA VAL A 112 -9.74 9.51 -37.60
C VAL A 112 -9.16 10.27 -36.41
N ALA A 113 -8.09 11.01 -36.66
CA ALA A 113 -7.48 11.93 -35.71
C ALA A 113 -8.42 13.12 -35.54
N MET A 114 -9.38 12.99 -34.63
CA MET A 114 -10.09 14.15 -34.08
C MET A 114 -9.07 15.01 -33.34
N GLU A 115 -8.63 16.09 -33.97
CA GLU A 115 -7.78 17.11 -33.36
C GLU A 115 -8.41 17.58 -32.03
N THR A 116 -7.68 17.48 -30.93
CA THR A 116 -8.07 18.03 -29.62
C THR A 116 -7.96 19.56 -29.65
N LYS A 117 -8.93 20.20 -30.32
CA LYS A 117 -8.94 21.65 -30.56
C LYS A 117 -8.79 22.43 -29.25
N PRO A 118 -7.91 23.46 -29.20
CA PRO A 118 -7.82 24.37 -28.07
C PRO A 118 -9.10 25.19 -27.97
N GLY A 119 -10.04 24.68 -27.17
CA GLY A 119 -11.46 25.08 -27.18
C GLY A 119 -12.39 24.00 -26.63
N ALA A 120 -12.00 22.73 -26.64
CA ALA A 120 -12.83 21.58 -26.24
C ALA A 120 -13.61 21.74 -24.92
N LEU A 121 -13.01 22.32 -23.87
CA LEU A 121 -13.72 22.62 -22.62
C LEU A 121 -14.74 23.75 -22.76
N ALA A 122 -14.43 24.80 -23.53
CA ALA A 122 -15.36 25.90 -23.78
C ALA A 122 -16.57 25.42 -24.61
N ASP A 123 -16.37 24.50 -25.55
CA ASP A 123 -17.45 23.84 -26.29
C ASP A 123 -18.36 23.03 -25.36
N LEU A 124 -17.78 22.27 -24.42
CA LEU A 124 -18.52 21.55 -23.39
C LEU A 124 -19.29 22.50 -22.45
N GLU A 125 -18.71 23.63 -22.06
CA GLU A 125 -19.41 24.64 -21.26
C GLU A 125 -20.53 25.32 -22.03
N ALA A 126 -20.35 25.61 -23.32
CA ALA A 126 -21.39 26.16 -24.19
C ALA A 126 -22.52 25.15 -24.45
N GLY A 127 -22.19 23.86 -24.56
CA GLY A 127 -23.15 22.76 -24.62
C GLY A 127 -23.93 22.55 -23.33
N LEU A 128 -23.23 22.51 -22.18
CA LEU A 128 -23.84 22.39 -20.85
C LEU A 128 -24.75 23.58 -20.53
N LYS A 129 -24.41 24.80 -20.97
CA LYS A 129 -25.30 25.97 -20.88
C LYS A 129 -26.59 25.79 -21.68
N ARG A 130 -26.51 25.29 -22.92
CA ARG A 130 -27.68 24.98 -23.76
C ARG A 130 -28.56 23.87 -23.16
N MET A 131 -27.94 22.85 -22.57
CA MET A 131 -28.64 21.76 -21.88
C MET A 131 -29.09 22.11 -20.45
N GLY A 132 -28.77 23.31 -19.94
CA GLY A 132 -29.08 23.73 -18.57
C GLY A 132 -30.57 23.87 -18.24
N LEU A 133 -31.45 23.84 -19.25
CA LEU A 133 -32.91 23.79 -19.09
C LEU A 133 -33.43 22.38 -18.74
N TYR A 134 -32.62 21.33 -18.93
CA TYR A 134 -33.03 19.92 -18.82
C TYR A 134 -32.39 19.22 -17.62
N LEU A 135 -32.40 19.88 -16.45
CA LEU A 135 -31.78 19.38 -15.21
C LEU A 135 -32.32 18.02 -14.73
N GLU A 136 -33.56 17.68 -15.09
CA GLU A 136 -34.20 16.38 -14.79
C GLU A 136 -33.59 15.20 -15.58
N TRP A 137 -32.70 15.46 -16.54
CA TRP A 137 -31.99 14.41 -17.27
C TRP A 137 -30.69 14.04 -16.54
N PRO A 138 -30.53 12.80 -16.03
CA PRO A 138 -29.35 12.42 -15.24
C PRO A 138 -28.04 12.54 -16.02
N GLU A 139 -28.09 12.48 -17.35
CA GLU A 139 -26.96 12.66 -18.25
C GLU A 139 -26.43 14.11 -18.21
N VAL A 140 -27.29 15.13 -18.00
CA VAL A 140 -26.87 16.52 -17.78
C VAL A 140 -26.19 16.67 -16.42
N GLY A 141 -26.65 15.93 -15.41
CA GLY A 141 -25.99 15.81 -14.11
C GLY A 141 -24.57 15.25 -14.21
N ARG A 142 -24.38 14.21 -15.03
CA ARG A 142 -23.05 13.61 -15.34
C ARG A 142 -22.16 14.55 -16.15
N LEU A 143 -22.70 15.24 -17.15
CA LEU A 143 -21.94 16.23 -17.92
C LEU A 143 -21.44 17.36 -17.00
N ARG A 144 -22.28 17.84 -16.07
CA ARG A 144 -21.91 18.85 -15.07
C ARG A 144 -20.80 18.38 -14.13
N SER A 145 -20.85 17.13 -13.65
CA SER A 145 -19.79 16.60 -12.78
C SER A 145 -18.47 16.39 -13.52
N LEU A 146 -18.50 15.88 -14.76
CA LEU A 146 -17.31 15.76 -15.61
C LEU A 146 -16.66 17.11 -15.88
N VAL A 147 -17.42 18.14 -16.27
CA VAL A 147 -16.90 19.51 -16.48
C VAL A 147 -16.29 20.07 -15.19
N MET A 148 -16.83 19.77 -14.01
CA MET A 148 -16.23 20.15 -12.73
C MET A 148 -14.93 19.38 -12.40
N VAL A 149 -14.82 18.10 -12.77
CA VAL A 149 -13.58 17.31 -12.58
C VAL A 149 -12.49 17.78 -13.54
N ILE A 150 -12.81 17.94 -14.82
CA ILE A 150 -11.91 18.44 -15.88
C ILE A 150 -11.29 19.78 -15.47
N LYS A 151 -12.09 20.74 -14.98
CA LYS A 151 -11.58 22.03 -14.46
C LYS A 151 -10.60 21.83 -13.31
N ARG A 152 -10.95 21.00 -12.32
CA ARG A 152 -10.09 20.66 -11.17
C ARG A 152 -8.83 19.87 -11.53
N GLU A 153 -8.67 19.40 -12.76
CA GLU A 153 -7.47 18.69 -13.21
C GLU A 153 -6.59 19.59 -14.07
N GLN A 154 -7.19 20.42 -14.93
CA GLN A 154 -6.48 21.53 -15.59
C GLN A 154 -5.92 22.54 -14.57
N GLU A 155 -6.66 22.85 -13.49
CA GLU A 155 -6.18 23.64 -12.34
C GLU A 155 -4.94 23.05 -11.64
N LYS A 156 -4.66 21.74 -11.83
CA LYS A 156 -3.48 21.04 -11.30
C LYS A 156 -2.36 20.89 -12.32
N GLY A 157 -2.55 21.34 -13.57
CA GLY A 157 -1.61 21.13 -14.67
C GLY A 157 -1.63 19.70 -15.25
N VAL A 158 -2.74 18.98 -15.13
CA VAL A 158 -2.96 17.68 -15.81
C VAL A 158 -3.91 17.93 -16.99
N GLU A 159 -3.61 17.39 -18.17
CA GLU A 159 -4.47 17.47 -19.35
C GLU A 159 -5.43 16.26 -19.38
N PRO A 160 -6.75 16.44 -19.16
CA PRO A 160 -7.68 15.34 -18.95
C PRO A 160 -8.34 14.92 -20.28
N GLU A 161 -7.54 14.52 -21.27
CA GLU A 161 -8.01 14.21 -22.63
C GLU A 161 -9.13 13.14 -22.65
N GLU A 162 -9.00 12.08 -21.85
CA GLU A 162 -10.02 11.02 -21.78
C GLU A 162 -11.36 11.53 -21.23
N LEU A 163 -11.35 12.38 -20.19
CA LEU A 163 -12.56 12.96 -19.62
C LEU A 163 -13.19 14.01 -20.54
N LEU A 164 -12.37 14.80 -21.24
CA LEU A 164 -12.83 15.71 -22.30
C LEU A 164 -13.56 14.93 -23.40
N ARG A 165 -13.00 13.80 -23.83
CA ARG A 165 -13.58 12.91 -24.85
C ARG A 165 -14.87 12.22 -24.36
N GLU A 166 -14.93 11.78 -23.09
CA GLU A 166 -16.17 11.27 -22.48
C GLU A 166 -17.25 12.36 -22.45
N GLY A 167 -16.89 13.57 -21.97
CA GLY A 167 -17.79 14.72 -21.93
C GLY A 167 -18.33 15.09 -23.31
N GLN A 168 -17.51 15.05 -24.36
CA GLN A 168 -17.93 15.30 -25.73
C GLN A 168 -18.89 14.22 -26.25
N GLY A 169 -18.61 12.94 -25.98
CA GLY A 169 -19.52 11.84 -26.32
C GLY A 169 -20.89 11.97 -25.65
N LEU A 170 -20.92 12.34 -24.37
CA LEU A 170 -22.16 12.60 -23.63
C LEU A 170 -22.90 13.85 -24.12
N LEU A 171 -22.17 14.89 -24.56
CA LEU A 171 -22.80 16.07 -25.17
C LEU A 171 -23.52 15.70 -26.47
N VAL A 172 -22.89 14.91 -27.35
CA VAL A 172 -23.52 14.45 -28.60
C VAL A 172 -24.76 13.61 -28.31
N GLN A 173 -24.71 12.70 -27.33
CA GLN A 173 -25.89 11.92 -26.91
C GLN A 173 -27.04 12.79 -26.37
N LEU A 174 -26.70 13.87 -25.64
CA LEU A 174 -27.68 14.86 -25.17
C LEU A 174 -28.28 15.68 -26.32
N GLU A 175 -27.48 16.08 -27.32
CA GLU A 175 -27.95 16.79 -28.51
C GLU A 175 -28.83 15.89 -29.39
N GLU A 176 -28.46 14.63 -29.65
CA GLU A 176 -29.30 13.65 -30.37
C GLU A 176 -30.65 13.43 -29.67
N ARG A 177 -30.63 13.28 -28.34
CA ARG A 177 -31.83 13.12 -27.50
C ARG A 177 -32.74 14.35 -27.55
N LEU A 178 -32.17 15.55 -27.51
CA LEU A 178 -32.92 16.80 -27.66
C LEU A 178 -33.58 16.89 -29.04
N GLN A 179 -32.85 16.57 -30.11
CA GLN A 179 -33.39 16.63 -31.47
C GLN A 179 -34.49 15.58 -31.72
N ALA A 180 -34.37 14.38 -31.16
CA ALA A 180 -35.43 13.37 -31.18
C ALA A 180 -36.66 13.81 -30.36
N ALA A 181 -36.46 14.43 -29.19
CA ALA A 181 -37.56 14.97 -28.38
C ALA A 181 -38.26 16.16 -29.07
N LEU A 182 -37.51 17.03 -29.76
CA LEU A 182 -38.06 18.12 -30.57
C LEU A 182 -38.90 17.57 -31.74
N LEU A 183 -38.45 16.55 -32.47
CA LEU A 183 -39.29 15.91 -33.50
C LEU A 183 -40.58 15.32 -32.93
N ARG A 184 -40.51 14.69 -31.75
CA ARG A 184 -41.72 14.23 -31.06
C ARG A 184 -42.67 15.39 -30.72
N GLN A 185 -42.13 16.54 -30.29
CA GLN A 185 -42.92 17.75 -30.08
C GLN A 185 -43.53 18.29 -31.40
N THR A 186 -42.83 18.20 -32.53
CA THR A 186 -43.42 18.52 -33.85
C THR A 186 -44.62 17.63 -34.16
N ARG A 187 -44.50 16.31 -33.95
CA ARG A 187 -45.63 15.37 -34.10
C ARG A 187 -46.79 15.72 -33.16
N ASP A 188 -46.48 16.01 -31.91
CA ASP A 188 -47.48 16.39 -30.90
C ASP A 188 -48.20 17.70 -31.26
N ILE A 189 -47.50 18.70 -31.82
CA ILE A 189 -48.12 19.94 -32.32
C ILE A 189 -49.12 19.61 -33.43
N SER A 190 -48.73 18.84 -34.45
CA SER A 190 -49.62 18.47 -35.56
C SER A 190 -50.80 17.60 -35.12
N ASP A 191 -50.60 16.65 -34.19
CA ASP A 191 -51.66 15.82 -33.60
C ASP A 191 -52.64 16.65 -32.74
N LEU A 192 -52.15 17.69 -32.05
CA LEU A 192 -52.96 18.64 -31.26
C LEU A 192 -53.68 19.66 -32.15
N GLU A 193 -53.09 20.11 -33.27
CA GLU A 193 -53.78 20.92 -34.29
C GLU A 193 -54.93 20.15 -34.93
N ALA A 194 -54.68 18.91 -35.35
CA ALA A 194 -55.72 18.03 -35.87
C ALA A 194 -56.78 17.70 -34.79
N ALA A 195 -56.44 17.75 -33.49
CA ALA A 195 -57.43 17.66 -32.41
C ALA A 195 -58.28 18.93 -32.30
N LEU A 196 -57.63 20.10 -32.30
CA LEU A 196 -58.26 21.41 -32.14
C LEU A 196 -59.21 21.70 -33.31
N GLN A 197 -58.81 21.44 -34.55
CA GLN A 197 -59.64 21.65 -35.74
C GLN A 197 -60.96 20.85 -35.65
N ARG A 198 -60.92 19.59 -35.21
CA ARG A 198 -62.11 18.73 -35.01
C ARG A 198 -63.07 19.22 -33.91
N VAL A 199 -62.58 19.95 -32.90
CA VAL A 199 -63.39 20.43 -31.76
C VAL A 199 -63.74 21.92 -31.85
N SER A 200 -63.14 22.65 -32.80
CA SER A 200 -63.32 24.10 -33.00
C SER A 200 -64.79 24.55 -33.07
N SER A 201 -65.66 23.73 -33.65
CA SER A 201 -67.10 23.97 -33.78
C SER A 201 -67.89 23.97 -32.45
N VAL A 202 -67.36 23.36 -31.39
CA VAL A 202 -68.00 23.25 -30.08
C VAL A 202 -67.68 24.45 -29.18
N GLY A 203 -66.48 25.02 -29.34
CA GLY A 203 -66.03 26.22 -28.63
C GLY A 203 -65.91 26.08 -27.10
N GLY A 204 -65.87 27.21 -26.41
CA GLY A 204 -65.85 27.28 -24.94
C GLY A 204 -64.44 27.38 -24.30
N PRO A 205 -64.37 27.44 -22.96
CA PRO A 205 -63.15 27.81 -22.24
C PRO A 205 -62.04 26.74 -22.31
N LYS A 206 -62.38 25.45 -22.43
CA LYS A 206 -61.39 24.38 -22.63
C LYS A 206 -60.74 24.47 -24.01
N VAL A 207 -61.49 24.80 -25.06
CA VAL A 207 -60.96 25.01 -26.42
C VAL A 207 -60.00 26.20 -26.44
N ARG A 208 -60.39 27.35 -25.86
CA ARG A 208 -59.50 28.51 -25.70
C ARG A 208 -58.24 28.20 -24.89
N ARG A 209 -58.32 27.33 -23.87
CA ARG A 209 -57.16 26.89 -23.10
C ARG A 209 -56.23 25.98 -23.93
N LEU A 210 -56.79 25.15 -24.81
CA LEU A 210 -56.01 24.36 -25.77
C LEU A 210 -55.33 25.25 -26.81
N GLU A 211 -56.01 26.27 -27.35
CA GLU A 211 -55.44 27.27 -28.26
C GLU A 211 -54.24 28.01 -27.64
N VAL A 212 -54.36 28.44 -26.38
CA VAL A 212 -53.29 29.12 -25.65
C VAL A 212 -52.11 28.19 -25.39
N LEU A 213 -52.36 26.97 -24.89
CA LEU A 213 -51.28 25.99 -24.67
C LEU A 213 -50.59 25.59 -25.97
N LEU A 214 -51.34 25.39 -27.07
CA LEU A 214 -50.77 25.09 -28.39
C LEU A 214 -49.84 26.21 -28.85
N ARG A 215 -50.22 27.48 -28.62
CA ARG A 215 -49.36 28.63 -28.94
C ARG A 215 -48.07 28.62 -28.12
N GLN A 216 -48.15 28.39 -26.81
CA GLN A 216 -46.97 28.32 -25.93
C GLN A 216 -46.02 27.17 -26.34
N ILE A 217 -46.58 26.00 -26.70
CA ILE A 217 -45.82 24.85 -27.22
C ILE A 217 -45.13 25.18 -28.56
N LYS A 218 -45.74 26.01 -29.42
CA LYS A 218 -45.14 26.51 -30.67
C LYS A 218 -44.04 27.52 -30.42
N GLU A 219 -44.27 28.55 -29.60
CA GLU A 219 -43.28 29.55 -29.20
C GLU A 219 -42.04 28.88 -28.54
N ALA A 220 -42.25 27.82 -27.76
CA ALA A 220 -41.17 26.96 -27.26
C ALA A 220 -40.47 26.15 -28.35
N HIS A 221 -41.22 25.56 -29.29
CA HIS A 221 -40.63 24.75 -30.38
C HIS A 221 -39.81 25.59 -31.37
N GLU A 222 -40.28 26.79 -31.71
CA GLU A 222 -39.60 27.77 -32.56
C GLU A 222 -38.29 28.29 -31.94
N SER A 223 -38.17 28.22 -30.61
CA SER A 223 -36.94 28.53 -29.86
C SER A 223 -36.06 27.30 -29.57
N GLU A 224 -36.29 26.16 -30.24
CA GLU A 224 -35.65 24.86 -30.00
C GLU A 224 -35.75 24.33 -28.54
N THR A 225 -36.77 24.75 -27.79
CA THR A 225 -37.00 24.33 -26.39
C THR A 225 -38.13 23.31 -26.24
N LEU A 226 -37.96 22.37 -25.31
CA LEU A 226 -38.97 21.36 -24.99
C LEU A 226 -40.02 21.90 -24.02
N ALA A 227 -41.30 21.73 -24.36
CA ALA A 227 -42.44 22.14 -23.52
C ALA A 227 -43.25 20.94 -22.97
N PRO A 228 -42.63 19.93 -22.33
CA PRO A 228 -43.28 18.64 -22.04
C PRO A 228 -44.52 18.78 -21.14
N GLY A 229 -44.43 19.58 -20.08
CA GLY A 229 -45.57 19.83 -19.18
C GLY A 229 -46.70 20.64 -19.82
N GLU A 230 -46.46 21.34 -20.94
CA GLU A 230 -47.52 21.98 -21.73
C GLU A 230 -48.11 21.00 -22.73
N VAL A 231 -47.29 20.21 -23.43
CA VAL A 231 -47.73 19.12 -24.30
C VAL A 231 -48.62 18.12 -23.54
N GLU A 232 -48.28 17.77 -22.30
CA GLU A 232 -49.11 16.87 -21.47
C GLU A 232 -50.43 17.52 -21.05
N ARG A 233 -50.43 18.79 -20.63
CA ARG A 233 -51.67 19.55 -20.32
C ARG A 233 -52.53 19.77 -21.56
N ALA A 234 -51.93 19.97 -22.74
CA ALA A 234 -52.63 20.11 -24.01
C ALA A 234 -53.20 18.76 -24.47
N ARG A 235 -52.44 17.66 -24.37
CA ARG A 235 -52.91 16.29 -24.63
C ARG A 235 -54.05 15.91 -23.66
N SER A 236 -53.95 16.24 -22.37
CA SER A 236 -55.02 15.94 -21.41
C SER A 236 -56.28 16.74 -21.71
N ILE A 237 -56.16 18.04 -21.99
CA ILE A 237 -57.30 18.89 -22.39
C ILE A 237 -57.88 18.45 -23.74
N ALA A 238 -57.05 18.05 -24.72
CA ALA A 238 -57.51 17.52 -26.00
C ALA A 238 -58.20 16.16 -25.86
N ALA A 239 -57.71 15.28 -24.97
CA ALA A 239 -58.36 14.02 -24.64
C ALA A 239 -59.66 14.23 -23.84
N GLU A 240 -59.69 15.18 -22.90
CA GLU A 240 -60.91 15.64 -22.22
C GLU A 240 -61.90 16.29 -23.17
N LEU A 241 -61.44 16.98 -24.21
CA LEU A 241 -62.29 17.63 -25.22
C LEU A 241 -62.86 16.61 -26.21
N ARG A 242 -62.05 15.67 -26.71
CA ARG A 242 -62.54 14.50 -27.47
C ARG A 242 -63.56 13.73 -26.63
N LYS A 243 -63.20 13.41 -25.38
CA LYS A 243 -64.14 12.82 -24.40
C LYS A 243 -65.36 13.69 -24.17
N LEU A 244 -65.31 15.03 -24.14
CA LEU A 244 -66.49 15.88 -23.97
C LEU A 244 -67.30 16.09 -25.27
N VAL A 245 -66.79 15.70 -26.43
CA VAL A 245 -67.59 15.51 -27.65
C VAL A 245 -68.25 14.12 -27.61
N GLU A 246 -67.52 13.10 -27.14
CA GLU A 246 -68.00 11.72 -26.91
C GLU A 246 -68.90 11.60 -25.65
N SER A 247 -68.89 12.60 -24.76
CA SER A 247 -69.44 12.56 -23.38
C SER A 247 -69.97 13.92 -22.87
N SER A 248 -70.22 14.89 -23.76
CA SER A 248 -71.46 15.68 -23.60
C SER A 248 -72.71 14.79 -23.74
N VAL A 249 -72.50 13.54 -24.16
CA VAL A 249 -73.35 12.37 -24.00
C VAL A 249 -73.38 11.78 -22.55
N VAL A 250 -72.34 11.95 -21.70
CA VAL A 250 -72.20 11.30 -20.34
C VAL A 250 -71.29 12.09 -19.33
N GLN A 251 -71.77 12.38 -18.11
CA GLN A 251 -71.21 13.37 -17.14
C GLN A 251 -70.00 12.97 -16.22
N ASN A 252 -69.56 13.87 -15.31
CA ASN A 252 -68.21 13.96 -14.70
C ASN A 252 -68.18 14.26 -13.13
N PRO A 253 -67.09 13.96 -12.36
CA PRO A 253 -67.02 14.03 -10.87
C PRO A 253 -65.94 15.00 -10.25
N THR A 254 -65.59 14.87 -8.95
CA THR A 254 -64.53 15.66 -8.20
C THR A 254 -63.81 14.87 -7.06
N LEU A 255 -62.74 15.40 -6.42
CA LEU A 255 -61.63 14.69 -5.69
C LEU A 255 -61.14 15.28 -4.31
N GLU A 256 -60.04 14.73 -3.76
CA GLU A 256 -59.47 14.79 -2.37
C GLU A 256 -58.26 15.77 -2.11
N SER A 257 -57.71 15.84 -0.86
CA SER A 257 -56.33 16.30 -0.41
C SER A 257 -56.27 16.55 1.14
N ARG A 258 -55.17 16.81 1.90
CA ARG A 258 -53.71 16.45 1.98
C ARG A 258 -53.19 16.84 3.42
N ILE A 259 -52.03 16.32 3.91
CA ILE A 259 -51.40 16.63 5.23
C ILE A 259 -49.85 16.73 5.10
N GLU A 260 -49.14 17.56 5.92
CA GLU A 260 -47.66 17.53 6.19
C GLU A 260 -47.23 18.02 7.64
N PRO A 261 -45.99 17.75 8.16
CA PRO A 261 -45.53 18.05 9.55
C PRO A 261 -44.13 18.76 9.71
N GLU A 262 -43.58 18.94 10.94
CA GLU A 262 -42.20 19.52 11.20
C GLU A 262 -41.41 18.98 12.47
N ALA A 263 -40.41 19.71 13.03
CA ALA A 263 -39.09 19.19 13.50
C ALA A 263 -38.61 19.47 15.01
N PRO A 264 -37.37 19.07 15.46
CA PRO A 264 -36.82 19.12 16.86
C PRO A 264 -35.55 20.02 17.07
N VAL A 265 -34.79 19.94 18.19
CA VAL A 265 -33.36 20.41 18.43
C VAL A 265 -32.65 19.70 19.66
N PRO A 266 -31.38 19.96 20.15
CA PRO A 266 -30.48 18.95 20.80
C PRO A 266 -29.80 19.35 22.17
N ASP A 267 -28.44 19.27 22.27
CA ASP A 267 -27.46 19.70 23.34
C ASP A 267 -27.28 18.79 24.62
N GLU A 268 -26.21 18.84 25.46
CA GLU A 268 -25.05 19.77 25.66
C GLU A 268 -23.69 19.06 26.08
N THR A 269 -22.84 19.60 27.00
CA THR A 269 -21.40 19.21 27.30
C THR A 269 -21.12 18.78 28.79
N ALA A 270 -19.94 18.60 29.43
CA ALA A 270 -18.46 18.87 29.25
C ALA A 270 -17.59 17.70 29.88
N GLU A 271 -16.32 17.72 30.39
CA GLU A 271 -15.25 18.72 30.70
C GLU A 271 -13.78 18.13 30.66
N PHE A 272 -12.90 18.28 31.69
CA PHE A 272 -11.42 18.01 31.71
C PHE A 272 -11.00 16.83 32.68
N VAL A 273 -9.76 16.52 33.19
CA VAL A 273 -8.43 17.18 33.40
C VAL A 273 -7.24 16.15 33.47
N MET A 274 -5.98 16.56 33.77
CA MET A 274 -4.73 15.73 33.92
C MET A 274 -3.83 16.23 35.12
N GLU A 275 -2.57 15.84 35.46
CA GLU A 275 -1.46 15.06 34.83
C GLU A 275 -0.45 14.44 35.88
N THR A 276 0.88 14.29 35.62
CA THR A 276 1.87 13.47 36.40
C THR A 276 3.28 14.12 36.62
N PRO A 277 4.07 13.79 37.69
CA PRO A 277 5.51 14.16 37.82
C PRO A 277 6.52 12.99 38.12
N PRO A 278 7.87 13.16 38.04
CA PRO A 278 8.83 12.02 37.91
C PRO A 278 10.12 11.94 38.80
N GLN A 279 10.57 10.69 39.06
CA GLN A 279 11.96 10.11 39.19
C GLN A 279 12.98 10.42 40.36
N PRO A 280 14.00 9.52 40.62
CA PRO A 280 14.85 9.44 41.84
C PRO A 280 16.39 9.64 41.60
N PRO A 281 17.31 9.42 42.60
CA PRO A 281 18.15 8.17 42.61
C PRO A 281 18.82 7.65 43.94
N ARG A 282 19.17 6.34 43.93
CA ARG A 282 20.25 5.50 44.57
C ARG A 282 21.18 5.98 45.72
N ALA A 283 21.57 5.07 46.64
CA ALA A 283 22.97 4.58 46.89
C ALA A 283 23.10 3.45 47.98
N ASP A 284 24.21 2.70 47.91
CA ASP A 284 24.51 1.35 48.46
C ASP A 284 25.04 1.23 49.93
N GLY A 285 25.23 -0.01 50.45
CA GLY A 285 26.04 -0.31 51.66
C GLY A 285 25.90 -1.75 52.24
N SER A 286 27.01 -2.39 52.67
CA SER A 286 27.06 -3.78 53.22
C SER A 286 28.14 -3.94 54.33
N PRO A 287 28.20 -5.06 55.09
CA PRO A 287 28.82 -5.10 56.45
C PRO A 287 30.32 -5.49 56.54
N ALA A 288 30.88 -5.43 57.75
CA ALA A 288 32.25 -5.84 58.12
C ALA A 288 32.30 -6.56 59.49
N SER A 289 33.42 -7.21 59.82
CA SER A 289 33.59 -8.13 60.97
C SER A 289 35.06 -8.33 61.39
N GLU A 290 35.40 -8.46 62.68
CA GLU A 290 36.67 -9.09 63.11
C GLU A 290 36.72 -9.58 64.59
N ASN A 291 37.85 -10.20 64.99
CA ASN A 291 37.97 -11.27 66.02
C ASN A 291 38.62 -10.86 67.37
N THR A 292 38.45 -11.70 68.41
CA THR A 292 39.42 -11.88 69.54
C THR A 292 39.34 -13.31 70.16
N TYR A 293 40.40 -13.80 70.84
CA TYR A 293 40.53 -15.15 71.45
C TYR A 293 41.27 -15.12 72.83
N GLU A 294 41.27 -16.24 73.60
CA GLU A 294 41.72 -16.37 75.01
C GLU A 294 43.09 -17.10 75.25
N GLY A 295 43.62 -17.09 76.50
CA GLY A 295 44.80 -17.90 76.96
C GLY A 295 45.15 -17.76 78.48
N VAL A 296 45.73 -18.79 79.15
CA VAL A 296 45.68 -18.95 80.65
C VAL A 296 46.88 -19.67 81.39
N ALA A 297 47.43 -19.03 82.45
CA ALA A 297 47.99 -19.50 83.78
C ALA A 297 49.35 -20.28 84.06
N ARG A 298 49.78 -20.21 85.37
CA ARG A 298 50.85 -20.90 86.20
C ARG A 298 52.24 -20.20 86.36
N GLY A 299 53.08 -20.36 87.42
CA GLY A 299 53.12 -21.23 88.65
C GLY A 299 54.09 -20.72 89.78
N ASP A 300 54.56 -21.53 90.79
CA ASP A 300 55.13 -21.05 92.10
C ASP A 300 56.21 -21.97 92.84
N THR A 301 57.05 -21.42 93.77
CA THR A 301 58.00 -22.01 94.81
C THR A 301 59.35 -22.72 94.42
N GLY A 302 60.43 -22.92 95.25
CA GLY A 302 60.89 -22.40 96.59
C GLY A 302 62.03 -23.18 97.39
N PHE A 303 62.94 -22.47 98.13
CA PHE A 303 63.85 -22.84 99.30
C PHE A 303 65.27 -23.54 99.20
N ALA A 304 66.10 -23.49 100.31
CA ALA A 304 67.56 -23.86 100.47
C ALA A 304 67.94 -24.25 101.96
N GLY A 305 69.16 -24.59 102.47
CA GLY A 305 70.60 -24.71 102.03
C GLY A 305 71.65 -24.91 103.21
N ASN A 306 73.00 -24.76 102.98
CA ASN A 306 74.17 -24.54 103.92
C ASN A 306 75.07 -25.65 104.62
N LEU A 307 76.43 -25.45 104.58
CA LEU A 307 77.58 -25.83 105.50
C LEU A 307 77.89 -27.34 105.85
N THR A 308 78.96 -27.81 106.58
CA THR A 308 80.13 -27.27 107.40
C THR A 308 81.31 -28.32 107.55
N THR A 309 82.55 -27.95 108.02
CA THR A 309 83.72 -28.88 108.28
C THR A 309 84.66 -28.46 109.45
N GLU A 310 85.28 -29.44 110.17
CA GLU A 310 86.46 -29.39 111.10
C GLU A 310 87.10 -30.83 111.18
N ARG A 311 88.28 -31.24 111.75
CA ARG A 311 89.51 -30.74 112.47
C ARG A 311 90.62 -31.87 112.33
N TYR A 312 91.81 -32.04 112.97
CA TYR A 312 92.62 -31.48 114.10
C TYR A 312 94.17 -31.85 113.89
N PRO A 313 95.15 -31.87 114.86
CA PRO A 313 96.60 -31.62 114.55
C PRO A 313 97.66 -32.65 115.10
N THR A 314 98.88 -32.16 115.41
CA THR A 314 100.11 -32.76 116.07
C THR A 314 101.08 -33.51 115.11
N PHE A 315 102.43 -33.47 115.21
CA PHE A 315 103.41 -33.02 116.24
C PHE A 315 104.63 -32.27 115.62
N GLU A 316 105.45 -31.60 116.46
CA GLU A 316 106.80 -31.11 116.12
C GLU A 316 107.91 -31.87 116.90
N ILE A 317 109.14 -31.86 116.37
CA ILE A 317 110.35 -32.47 116.97
C ILE A 317 111.42 -31.39 117.09
N ASP A 318 112.14 -31.36 118.21
CA ASP A 318 113.13 -30.32 118.53
C ASP A 318 114.53 -30.69 117.97
N PHE A 319 115.07 -29.84 117.09
CA PHE A 319 116.28 -30.11 116.28
C PHE A 319 117.53 -29.34 116.76
N GLY A 320 117.68 -29.22 118.08
CA GLY A 320 118.70 -28.39 118.74
C GLY A 320 120.17 -28.82 118.63
N GLU A 321 120.61 -29.60 117.63
CA GLU A 321 122.04 -29.85 117.31
C GLU A 321 122.22 -30.57 115.95
N LEU A 322 121.89 -29.90 114.82
CA LEU A 322 122.24 -30.35 113.47
C LEU A 322 123.35 -29.48 112.86
N THR A 323 124.35 -30.10 112.23
CA THR A 323 125.41 -29.39 111.49
C THR A 323 124.96 -28.97 110.09
N GLU A 324 125.63 -27.99 109.49
CA GLU A 324 125.31 -27.50 108.14
C GLU A 324 125.37 -28.62 107.08
N GLU A 325 126.26 -29.60 107.23
CA GLU A 325 126.33 -30.79 106.38
C GLU A 325 125.09 -31.69 106.48
N GLN A 326 124.42 -31.74 107.63
CA GLN A 326 123.20 -32.53 107.82
C GLN A 326 121.98 -31.81 107.23
N LEU A 327 121.88 -30.49 107.42
CA LEU A 327 120.85 -29.66 106.80
C LEU A 327 120.95 -29.66 105.26
N GLY A 328 122.18 -29.68 104.72
CA GLY A 328 122.41 -29.83 103.28
C GLY A 328 121.89 -31.17 102.74
N LYS A 329 122.21 -32.29 103.41
CA LYS A 329 121.77 -33.64 103.01
C LYS A 329 120.26 -33.85 103.11
N ILE A 330 119.58 -33.23 104.08
CA ILE A 330 118.12 -33.27 104.16
C ILE A 330 117.50 -32.59 102.94
N ARG A 331 117.92 -31.36 102.61
CA ARG A 331 117.44 -30.63 101.42
C ARG A 331 117.68 -31.37 100.11
N GLU A 332 118.82 -32.05 99.97
CA GLU A 332 119.13 -32.87 98.78
C GLU A 332 118.18 -34.07 98.64
N ILE A 333 117.73 -34.65 99.76
CA ILE A 333 116.71 -35.71 99.78
C ILE A 333 115.33 -35.13 99.45
N ASP A 334 114.91 -34.05 100.11
CA ASP A 334 113.61 -33.40 99.92
C ASP A 334 113.39 -33.00 98.44
N VAL A 335 114.38 -32.34 97.83
CA VAL A 335 114.35 -31.93 96.41
C VAL A 335 114.32 -33.15 95.47
N ALA A 336 114.98 -34.26 95.84
CA ALA A 336 114.93 -35.49 95.05
C ALA A 336 113.60 -36.25 95.17
N GLU A 337 112.89 -36.12 96.30
CA GLU A 337 111.56 -36.69 96.51
C GLU A 337 110.48 -35.83 95.84
N ASP A 338 110.49 -34.51 96.03
CA ASP A 338 109.62 -33.57 95.33
C ASP A 338 109.76 -33.69 93.81
N ARG A 339 110.98 -33.85 93.29
CA ARG A 339 111.19 -34.07 91.85
C ARG A 339 110.54 -35.36 91.35
N ARG A 340 110.54 -36.44 92.14
CA ARG A 340 109.84 -37.69 91.79
C ARG A 340 108.33 -37.53 91.87
N ALA A 341 107.82 -36.82 92.88
CA ALA A 341 106.41 -36.51 93.01
C ALA A 341 105.89 -35.68 91.82
N LEU A 342 106.65 -34.68 91.38
CA LEU A 342 106.30 -33.85 90.22
C LEU A 342 106.23 -34.68 88.93
N GLU A 343 107.22 -35.53 88.62
CA GLU A 343 107.16 -36.40 87.44
C GLU A 343 105.99 -37.40 87.53
N ALA A 344 105.75 -38.01 88.69
CA ALA A 344 104.60 -38.91 88.90
C ALA A 344 103.25 -38.18 88.70
N PHE A 345 103.16 -36.88 89.01
CA PHE A 345 101.98 -36.07 88.71
C PHE A 345 101.89 -35.71 87.22
N LYS A 346 103.01 -35.49 86.52
CA LYS A 346 102.99 -35.31 85.05
C LYS A 346 102.48 -36.55 84.34
N GLU A 347 102.99 -37.73 84.69
CA GLU A 347 102.51 -39.01 84.14
C GLU A 347 101.01 -39.22 84.44
N ARG A 348 100.59 -38.99 85.69
CA ARG A 348 99.22 -39.26 86.14
C ARG A 348 98.17 -38.26 85.61
N TYR A 349 98.55 -37.02 85.32
CA TYR A 349 97.64 -35.95 84.91
C TYR A 349 97.94 -35.38 83.51
N ALA A 350 98.68 -36.13 82.68
CA ALA A 350 99.18 -35.73 81.35
C ALA A 350 98.15 -34.98 80.46
N VAL A 351 96.90 -35.45 80.42
CA VAL A 351 95.80 -34.89 79.61
C VAL A 351 95.42 -33.46 80.02
N VAL A 352 95.80 -33.03 81.22
CA VAL A 352 95.36 -31.78 81.86
C VAL A 352 96.51 -30.76 81.97
N LEU A 353 97.76 -31.19 81.84
CA LEU A 353 98.95 -30.33 81.96
C LEU A 353 98.95 -29.14 80.99
N SER A 354 98.35 -29.33 79.82
CA SER A 354 98.23 -28.33 78.75
C SER A 354 97.10 -27.31 78.95
N ARG A 355 96.29 -27.42 80.02
CA ARG A 355 95.28 -26.39 80.35
C ARG A 355 95.98 -25.11 80.80
N SER A 356 95.44 -23.96 80.38
CA SER A 356 95.96 -22.61 80.67
C SER A 356 96.10 -22.29 82.15
N GLU A 357 95.36 -22.97 83.02
CA GLU A 357 95.41 -22.80 84.48
C GLU A 357 96.48 -23.66 85.17
N VAL A 358 96.99 -24.68 84.47
CA VAL A 358 97.92 -25.69 85.00
C VAL A 358 99.33 -25.48 84.46
N ALA A 359 99.48 -25.27 83.15
CA ALA A 359 100.76 -25.09 82.47
C ALA A 359 101.71 -24.06 83.15
N PRO A 360 101.29 -22.81 83.44
CA PRO A 360 102.19 -21.81 84.06
C PRO A 360 102.53 -22.12 85.54
N LEU A 361 101.81 -23.03 86.19
CA LEU A 361 102.14 -23.51 87.53
C LEU A 361 103.16 -24.65 87.45
N LEU A 362 103.04 -25.53 86.46
CA LEU A 362 104.03 -26.60 86.18
C LEU A 362 105.41 -25.99 85.88
N GLU A 363 105.50 -25.05 84.93
CA GLU A 363 106.75 -24.38 84.56
C GLU A 363 107.43 -23.72 85.77
N ARG A 364 106.64 -23.12 86.67
CA ARG A 364 107.13 -22.47 87.89
C ARG A 364 107.74 -23.49 88.87
N LEU A 365 107.10 -24.63 89.07
CA LEU A 365 107.58 -25.67 89.99
C LEU A 365 108.81 -26.40 89.45
N GLU A 366 108.88 -26.62 88.13
CA GLU A 366 110.09 -27.12 87.45
C GLU A 366 111.27 -26.15 87.64
N ALA A 367 111.04 -24.84 87.49
CA ALA A 367 112.07 -23.82 87.69
C ALA A 367 112.59 -23.77 89.14
N GLN A 368 111.72 -23.96 90.14
CA GLN A 368 112.12 -23.98 91.56
C GLN A 368 112.93 -25.24 91.90
N LEU A 369 112.55 -26.42 91.41
CA LEU A 369 113.37 -27.63 91.53
C LEU A 369 114.71 -27.52 90.81
N ALA A 370 114.74 -26.86 89.65
CA ALA A 370 115.99 -26.59 88.92
C ALA A 370 116.93 -25.62 89.67
N ALA A 371 116.40 -24.77 90.55
CA ALA A 371 117.17 -23.92 91.45
C ALA A 371 117.66 -24.62 92.73
N GLY A 372 117.18 -25.84 93.01
CA GLY A 372 117.52 -26.61 94.22
C GLY A 372 116.72 -26.22 95.47
N GLU A 373 115.55 -25.59 95.30
CA GLU A 373 114.61 -25.32 96.39
C GLU A 373 113.60 -26.47 96.55
N PRO A 374 113.32 -26.98 97.76
CA PRO A 374 112.22 -27.91 97.99
C PRO A 374 110.87 -27.19 97.82
N LEU A 375 109.90 -27.87 97.21
CA LEU A 375 108.57 -27.34 96.87
C LEU A 375 107.56 -27.52 98.00
N GLY A 376 107.57 -28.70 98.65
CA GLY A 376 106.68 -29.07 99.75
C GLY A 376 105.21 -28.69 99.50
N ALA A 377 104.70 -27.70 100.22
CA ALA A 377 103.31 -27.25 100.14
C ALA A 377 102.89 -26.76 98.73
N ALA A 378 103.81 -26.20 97.94
CA ALA A 378 103.49 -25.76 96.58
C ALA A 378 103.18 -26.95 95.65
N LEU A 379 103.73 -28.13 95.95
CA LEU A 379 103.52 -29.37 95.19
C LEU A 379 102.13 -29.97 95.50
N SER A 380 101.65 -29.87 96.74
CA SER A 380 100.30 -30.35 97.11
C SER A 380 99.19 -29.40 96.64
N GLU A 381 99.42 -28.09 96.63
CA GLU A 381 98.52 -27.13 95.95
C GLU A 381 98.40 -27.41 94.44
N PHE A 382 99.49 -27.83 93.81
CA PHE A 382 99.50 -28.20 92.40
C PHE A 382 98.76 -29.52 92.15
N GLU A 383 98.94 -30.54 93.00
CA GLU A 383 98.16 -31.78 92.91
C GLU A 383 96.65 -31.53 93.07
N ALA A 384 96.25 -30.61 93.95
CA ALA A 384 94.85 -30.22 94.11
C ALA A 384 94.28 -29.61 92.81
N LYS A 385 95.01 -28.66 92.20
CA LYS A 385 94.60 -28.05 90.91
C LYS A 385 94.57 -29.05 89.76
N LEU A 386 95.52 -29.99 89.69
CA LEU A 386 95.50 -31.09 88.73
C LEU A 386 94.27 -32.00 88.91
N LYS A 387 93.90 -32.31 90.17
CA LYS A 387 92.68 -33.09 90.48
C LYS A 387 91.41 -32.36 90.07
N ASP A 388 91.31 -31.06 90.28
CA ASP A 388 90.10 -30.29 89.95
C ASP A 388 89.97 -30.05 88.45
N ALA A 389 91.04 -29.67 87.76
CA ALA A 389 91.05 -29.53 86.31
C ALA A 389 90.80 -30.88 85.57
N LEU A 390 91.18 -32.03 86.16
CA LEU A 390 90.79 -33.35 85.65
C LEU A 390 89.28 -33.64 85.81
N LYS A 391 88.67 -33.27 86.95
CA LYS A 391 87.21 -33.42 87.16
C LYS A 391 86.44 -32.59 86.14
N GLU A 392 86.87 -31.35 85.91
CA GLU A 392 86.26 -30.46 84.93
C GLU A 392 86.36 -31.06 83.51
N ALA A 393 87.56 -31.49 83.10
CA ALA A 393 87.78 -32.11 81.79
C ALA A 393 86.95 -33.39 81.58
N LEU A 394 86.74 -34.20 82.61
CA LEU A 394 85.83 -35.36 82.57
C LEU A 394 84.34 -34.93 82.48
N SER A 395 83.94 -33.83 83.11
CA SER A 395 82.57 -33.29 83.00
C SER A 395 82.27 -32.72 81.60
N GLU A 396 83.25 -32.02 81.00
CA GLU A 396 83.19 -31.49 79.64
C GLU A 396 83.07 -32.63 78.61
N ALA A 397 83.86 -33.70 78.79
CA ALA A 397 83.80 -34.87 77.92
C ALA A 397 82.49 -35.67 78.06
N ARG A 398 81.89 -35.71 79.26
CA ARG A 398 80.55 -36.29 79.49
C ARG A 398 79.45 -35.49 78.80
N ALA A 399 79.47 -34.16 78.92
CA ALA A 399 78.50 -33.29 78.22
C ALA A 399 78.60 -33.43 76.69
N ARG A 400 79.83 -33.56 76.14
CA ARG A 400 80.03 -33.88 74.72
C ARG A 400 79.45 -35.25 74.34
N TYR A 401 79.70 -36.29 75.14
CA TYR A 401 79.12 -37.62 74.90
C TYR A 401 77.58 -37.59 74.90
N GLU A 402 76.94 -36.92 75.86
CA GLU A 402 75.48 -36.85 75.95
C GLU A 402 74.86 -36.17 74.73
N TRP A 403 75.46 -35.06 74.27
CA TRP A 403 75.03 -34.37 73.05
C TRP A 403 75.24 -35.22 71.78
N LEU A 404 76.36 -35.94 71.66
CA LEU A 404 76.59 -36.89 70.56
C LEU A 404 75.57 -38.04 70.57
N ALA A 405 75.20 -38.54 71.76
CA ALA A 405 74.23 -39.62 71.92
C ALA A 405 72.81 -39.18 71.54
N GLU A 406 72.42 -37.95 71.86
CA GLU A 406 71.13 -37.38 71.43
C GLU A 406 71.12 -37.13 69.90
N ARG A 407 72.19 -36.55 69.36
CA ARG A 407 72.34 -36.31 67.90
C ARG A 407 72.31 -37.61 67.10
N LEU A 408 72.88 -38.69 67.64
CA LEU A 408 72.80 -40.04 67.06
C LEU A 408 71.36 -40.58 67.11
N ARG A 409 70.61 -40.32 68.19
CA ARG A 409 69.20 -40.72 68.31
C ARG A 409 68.30 -39.99 67.32
N GLU A 410 68.49 -38.68 67.13
CA GLU A 410 67.76 -37.90 66.12
C GLU A 410 67.94 -38.47 64.71
N LEU A 411 69.18 -38.85 64.34
CA LEU A 411 69.49 -39.47 63.06
C LEU A 411 68.97 -40.92 62.96
N GLY A 412 68.91 -41.64 64.09
CA GLY A 412 68.49 -43.04 64.20
C GLY A 412 66.98 -43.29 64.21
N ASN A 413 66.14 -42.25 64.33
CA ASN A 413 64.67 -42.40 64.33
C ASN A 413 64.10 -42.87 62.98
N GLU A 414 64.64 -42.37 61.86
CA GLU A 414 64.32 -42.82 60.50
C GLU A 414 65.59 -42.81 59.61
N PRO A 415 66.47 -43.82 59.75
CA PRO A 415 67.70 -43.90 58.96
C PRO A 415 67.36 -44.37 57.53
N PRO A 416 67.87 -43.70 56.48
CA PRO A 416 67.95 -44.31 55.16
C PRO A 416 68.71 -45.64 55.22
N GLU A 417 68.27 -46.67 54.49
CA GLU A 417 68.87 -48.02 54.50
C GLU A 417 70.39 -47.98 54.23
N GLU A 418 70.81 -47.07 53.34
CA GLU A 418 72.20 -46.80 52.95
C GLU A 418 73.07 -46.25 54.12
N LEU A 419 72.46 -45.62 55.13
CA LEU A 419 73.12 -44.98 56.28
C LEU A 419 72.99 -45.78 57.58
N ALA A 420 72.00 -46.67 57.68
CA ALA A 420 71.81 -47.57 58.83
C ALA A 420 73.10 -48.31 59.28
N PRO A 421 73.91 -48.95 58.39
CA PRO A 421 75.14 -49.59 58.83
C PRO A 421 76.22 -48.60 59.28
N LYS A 422 76.26 -47.39 58.70
CA LYS A 422 77.21 -46.33 59.11
C LYS A 422 76.87 -45.83 60.53
N LEU A 423 75.60 -45.53 60.79
CA LEU A 423 75.10 -45.07 62.10
C LEU A 423 75.35 -46.11 63.20
N ALA A 424 75.11 -47.40 62.92
CA ALA A 424 75.44 -48.49 63.85
C ALA A 424 76.95 -48.59 64.17
N GLY A 425 77.82 -48.32 63.18
CA GLY A 425 79.27 -48.24 63.35
C GLY A 425 79.74 -47.08 64.22
N VAL A 426 78.99 -45.96 64.24
CA VAL A 426 79.25 -44.83 65.15
C VAL A 426 78.71 -45.13 66.56
N ALA A 427 77.52 -45.73 66.68
CA ALA A 427 76.91 -46.07 67.96
C ALA A 427 77.77 -47.02 68.81
N THR A 428 78.39 -48.03 68.18
CA THR A 428 79.26 -48.98 68.89
C THR A 428 80.53 -48.30 69.44
N ARG A 429 81.14 -47.38 68.69
CA ARG A 429 82.28 -46.58 69.18
C ARG A 429 81.88 -45.60 70.28
N LEU A 430 80.71 -44.97 70.15
CA LEU A 430 80.20 -44.05 71.17
C LEU A 430 79.96 -44.75 72.51
N ASN A 431 79.51 -46.02 72.50
CA ASN A 431 79.43 -46.84 73.72
C ASN A 431 80.81 -47.13 74.34
N VAL A 432 81.86 -47.38 73.54
CA VAL A 432 83.23 -47.56 74.06
C VAL A 432 83.77 -46.25 74.67
N ALA A 433 83.41 -45.09 74.10
CA ALA A 433 83.69 -43.79 74.71
C ALA A 433 82.92 -43.56 76.04
N PHE A 434 81.72 -44.13 76.19
CA PHE A 434 80.97 -44.10 77.46
C PHE A 434 81.64 -44.94 78.56
N GLU A 435 82.04 -46.17 78.25
CA GLU A 435 82.70 -47.07 79.20
C GLU A 435 84.03 -46.48 79.71
N THR A 436 84.80 -45.84 78.82
CA THR A 436 86.05 -45.15 79.19
C THR A 436 85.81 -43.88 80.04
N LEU A 437 84.73 -43.12 79.77
CA LEU A 437 84.29 -42.00 80.64
C LEU A 437 83.80 -42.44 82.03
N GLN A 438 83.28 -43.67 82.15
CA GLN A 438 82.94 -44.26 83.46
C GLN A 438 84.19 -44.69 84.23
N ALA A 439 85.21 -45.20 83.53
CA ALA A 439 86.51 -45.54 84.12
C ALA A 439 87.33 -44.31 84.60
N GLY A 440 86.85 -43.09 84.35
CA GLY A 440 87.50 -41.85 84.79
C GLY A 440 88.63 -41.39 83.86
N VAL A 441 88.64 -41.86 82.61
CA VAL A 441 89.59 -41.45 81.57
C VAL A 441 88.84 -40.68 80.47
N ILE A 442 89.51 -39.72 79.83
CA ILE A 442 88.94 -38.95 78.72
C ILE A 442 89.22 -39.70 77.41
N PRO A 443 88.19 -40.08 76.62
CA PRO A 443 88.39 -40.80 75.36
C PRO A 443 88.81 -39.84 74.24
N GLU A 444 89.90 -40.16 73.55
CA GLU A 444 90.42 -39.38 72.42
C GLU A 444 89.48 -39.39 71.19
N ASP A 445 88.75 -40.49 70.96
CA ASP A 445 87.91 -40.69 69.76
C ASP A 445 86.64 -39.82 69.75
N LEU A 446 86.28 -39.15 70.85
CA LEU A 446 85.07 -38.31 70.95
C LEU A 446 85.01 -37.20 69.87
N ALA A 447 86.14 -36.57 69.56
CA ALA A 447 86.21 -35.53 68.53
C ALA A 447 86.06 -36.08 67.10
N ALA A 448 86.48 -37.33 66.87
CA ALA A 448 86.30 -38.01 65.58
C ALA A 448 84.84 -38.46 65.38
N LEU A 449 84.14 -38.82 66.46
CA LEU A 449 82.74 -39.23 66.42
C LEU A 449 81.78 -38.07 66.10
N ASP A 450 82.10 -36.84 66.51
CA ASP A 450 81.34 -35.64 66.12
C ASP A 450 81.37 -35.41 64.61
N GLY A 451 82.57 -35.31 64.02
CA GLY A 451 82.75 -35.14 62.58
C GLY A 451 82.12 -36.27 61.74
N ALA A 452 82.03 -37.50 62.29
CA ALA A 452 81.32 -38.59 61.67
C ALA A 452 79.78 -38.39 61.68
N LEU A 453 79.20 -37.92 62.79
CA LEU A 453 77.77 -37.60 62.86
C LEU A 453 77.39 -36.37 62.01
N GLU A 454 78.26 -35.35 61.96
CA GLU A 454 78.11 -34.19 61.06
C GLU A 454 77.97 -34.62 59.60
N ALA A 455 78.87 -35.48 59.12
CA ALA A 455 78.86 -35.98 57.74
C ALA A 455 77.61 -36.83 57.45
N LEU A 456 77.23 -37.73 58.37
CA LEU A 456 76.04 -38.57 58.23
C LEU A 456 74.74 -37.74 58.24
N ALA A 457 74.68 -36.65 59.00
CA ALA A 457 73.55 -35.72 58.95
C ALA A 457 73.41 -35.02 57.59
N GLN A 458 74.53 -34.65 56.96
CA GLN A 458 74.54 -34.05 55.62
C GLN A 458 74.14 -35.06 54.53
N GLU A 459 74.67 -36.30 54.58
CA GLU A 459 74.24 -37.39 53.68
C GLU A 459 72.74 -37.71 53.84
N ALA A 460 72.24 -37.79 55.08
CA ALA A 460 70.82 -38.04 55.35
C ALA A 460 69.91 -36.93 54.78
N LYS A 461 70.36 -35.66 54.83
CA LYS A 461 69.62 -34.53 54.26
C LYS A 461 69.57 -34.58 52.74
N THR A 462 70.69 -34.82 52.05
CA THR A 462 70.73 -34.85 50.59
C THR A 462 69.90 -36.00 50.01
N LEU A 463 69.96 -37.20 50.61
CA LEU A 463 69.13 -38.34 50.22
C LEU A 463 67.63 -38.08 50.41
N ARG A 464 67.23 -37.44 51.52
CA ARG A 464 65.83 -37.03 51.75
C ARG A 464 65.36 -35.98 50.73
N GLU A 465 66.20 -35.00 50.41
CA GLU A 465 65.89 -34.02 49.36
C GLU A 465 65.76 -34.65 47.97
N GLN A 466 66.62 -35.61 47.60
CA GLN A 466 66.54 -36.32 46.32
C GLN A 466 65.25 -37.15 46.23
N LYS A 467 64.94 -37.97 47.24
CA LYS A 467 63.71 -38.77 47.29
C LYS A 467 62.45 -37.88 47.25
N ALA A 468 62.47 -36.71 47.90
CA ALA A 468 61.39 -35.73 47.82
C ALA A 468 61.24 -35.07 46.42
N ARG A 469 62.35 -34.80 45.73
CA ARG A 469 62.33 -34.29 44.34
C ARG A 469 61.76 -35.34 43.38
N GLU A 470 62.19 -36.59 43.48
CA GLU A 470 61.62 -37.69 42.69
C GLU A 470 60.13 -37.89 42.92
N ALA A 471 59.68 -37.90 44.19
CA ALA A 471 58.26 -38.05 44.51
C ALA A 471 57.40 -36.95 43.86
N ARG A 472 57.86 -35.69 43.90
CA ARG A 472 57.19 -34.56 43.21
C ARG A 472 57.14 -34.74 41.69
N MET A 473 58.23 -35.22 41.07
CA MET A 473 58.28 -35.47 39.61
C MET A 473 57.38 -36.64 39.18
N ARG A 474 57.25 -37.68 40.01
CA ARG A 474 56.30 -38.79 39.78
C ARG A 474 54.85 -38.28 39.89
N GLN A 475 54.53 -37.56 40.97
CA GLN A 475 53.21 -36.95 41.14
C GLN A 475 52.84 -36.02 39.98
N ALA A 476 53.79 -35.22 39.48
CA ALA A 476 53.58 -34.33 38.33
C ALA A 476 53.34 -35.09 37.01
N LEU A 477 53.90 -36.29 36.83
CA LEU A 477 53.57 -37.15 35.68
C LEU A 477 52.18 -37.75 35.81
N ASP A 478 51.80 -38.20 37.00
CA ASP A 478 50.51 -38.87 37.20
C ASP A 478 49.33 -37.89 37.17
N THR A 479 49.51 -36.63 37.62
CA THR A 479 48.54 -35.56 37.34
C THR A 479 48.43 -35.27 35.85
N LEU A 480 49.56 -35.20 35.13
CA LEU A 480 49.58 -34.96 33.68
C LEU A 480 48.96 -36.11 32.89
N ARG A 481 49.04 -37.35 33.39
CA ARG A 481 48.34 -38.52 32.84
C ARG A 481 46.83 -38.39 32.99
N GLY A 482 46.35 -37.96 34.16
CA GLY A 482 44.93 -37.68 34.39
C GLY A 482 44.40 -36.53 33.52
N GLU A 483 45.15 -35.44 33.41
CA GLU A 483 44.85 -34.30 32.52
C GLU A 483 44.75 -34.75 31.04
N ALA A 484 45.73 -35.54 30.57
CA ALA A 484 45.77 -36.07 29.21
C ALA A 484 44.62 -37.04 28.92
N GLU A 485 44.35 -37.99 29.80
CA GLU A 485 43.27 -38.96 29.60
C GLU A 485 41.89 -38.28 29.63
N ALA A 486 41.65 -37.33 30.55
CA ALA A 486 40.43 -36.55 30.56
C ALA A 486 40.24 -35.77 29.25
N ALA A 487 41.24 -34.99 28.83
CA ALA A 487 41.15 -34.09 27.67
C ALA A 487 41.09 -34.83 26.32
N LEU A 488 41.79 -35.96 26.18
CA LEU A 488 41.91 -36.70 24.92
C LEU A 488 40.96 -37.92 24.82
N SER A 489 40.23 -38.27 25.90
CA SER A 489 39.25 -39.37 25.94
C SER A 489 38.29 -39.40 24.73
N ALA A 490 37.77 -38.22 24.33
CA ALA A 490 36.83 -38.06 23.23
C ALA A 490 37.44 -38.23 21.82
N TYR A 491 38.76 -38.45 21.72
CA TYR A 491 39.51 -38.59 20.46
C TYR A 491 40.29 -39.91 20.36
N ARG A 492 40.02 -40.88 21.27
CA ARG A 492 40.53 -42.26 21.21
C ARG A 492 40.34 -42.85 19.80
N GLY A 493 41.35 -43.56 19.30
CA GLY A 493 41.37 -44.13 17.96
C GLY A 493 41.95 -43.22 16.86
N GLN A 494 42.21 -41.94 17.11
CA GLN A 494 43.03 -41.13 16.20
C GLN A 494 44.52 -41.50 16.34
N PRO A 495 45.27 -41.67 15.23
CA PRO A 495 46.65 -42.19 15.27
C PRO A 495 47.62 -41.25 16.00
N THR A 496 47.42 -39.93 15.91
CA THR A 496 48.19 -38.90 16.63
C THR A 496 48.00 -38.98 18.15
N VAL A 497 46.75 -39.18 18.58
CA VAL A 497 46.36 -39.30 19.99
C VAL A 497 46.88 -40.61 20.60
N GLU A 498 46.74 -41.73 19.89
CA GLU A 498 47.27 -43.02 20.36
C GLU A 498 48.82 -43.01 20.43
N VAL A 499 49.52 -42.36 19.49
CA VAL A 499 50.98 -42.17 19.57
C VAL A 499 51.37 -41.36 20.81
N PHE A 500 50.61 -40.32 21.16
CA PHE A 500 50.86 -39.54 22.38
C PHE A 500 50.64 -40.36 23.65
N PHE A 501 49.54 -41.12 23.76
CA PHE A 501 49.31 -42.01 24.90
C PHE A 501 50.41 -43.08 25.08
N ASN A 502 50.97 -43.61 23.99
CA ASN A 502 52.11 -44.53 24.06
C ASN A 502 53.38 -43.84 24.61
N GLN A 503 53.65 -42.58 24.24
CA GLN A 503 54.75 -41.79 24.81
C GLN A 503 54.54 -41.46 26.30
N LEU A 504 53.29 -41.17 26.67
CA LEU A 504 52.83 -40.89 28.05
C LEU A 504 53.00 -42.09 28.99
N ALA A 505 52.78 -43.30 28.48
CA ALA A 505 52.94 -44.55 29.20
C ALA A 505 54.43 -44.87 29.47
N GLY A 506 55.29 -44.73 28.47
CA GLY A 506 56.73 -45.01 28.57
C GLY A 506 57.59 -43.96 29.30
N ALA A 507 56.99 -42.87 29.78
CA ALA A 507 57.71 -41.72 30.33
C ALA A 507 58.36 -41.98 31.70
N GLN A 508 59.62 -41.57 31.85
CA GLN A 508 60.35 -41.54 33.14
C GLN A 508 60.12 -40.21 33.89
N PRO A 509 60.13 -40.21 35.24
CA PRO A 509 59.96 -39.00 36.07
C PRO A 509 61.22 -38.11 36.05
N ARG A 510 61.39 -37.37 34.95
CA ARG A 510 62.42 -36.34 34.77
C ARG A 510 61.76 -35.03 34.36
N GLU A 511 62.43 -33.92 34.61
CA GLU A 511 61.88 -32.60 34.30
C GLU A 511 61.77 -32.35 32.79
N GLU A 512 62.75 -32.82 32.01
CA GLU A 512 62.79 -32.72 30.55
C GLU A 512 61.61 -33.45 29.88
N SER A 513 61.33 -34.69 30.30
CA SER A 513 60.21 -35.48 29.77
C SER A 513 58.86 -34.86 30.13
N LEU A 514 58.69 -34.35 31.35
CA LEU A 514 57.52 -33.57 31.76
C LEU A 514 57.30 -32.33 30.88
N GLN A 515 58.35 -31.57 30.58
CA GLN A 515 58.24 -30.40 29.71
C GLN A 515 57.90 -30.76 28.26
N VAL A 516 58.48 -31.83 27.71
CA VAL A 516 58.17 -32.30 26.35
C VAL A 516 56.72 -32.78 26.26
N LEU A 517 56.24 -33.57 27.23
CA LEU A 517 54.86 -34.06 27.25
C LEU A 517 53.84 -32.93 27.40
N ARG A 518 54.11 -31.90 28.22
CA ARG A 518 53.24 -30.71 28.32
C ARG A 518 53.11 -29.96 27.00
N ARG A 519 54.23 -29.75 26.29
CA ARG A 519 54.22 -29.08 24.97
C ARG A 519 53.50 -29.94 23.92
N GLY A 520 53.71 -31.26 23.94
CA GLY A 520 53.02 -32.21 23.06
C GLY A 520 51.50 -32.21 23.26
N LEU A 521 51.04 -32.26 24.51
CA LEU A 521 49.62 -32.18 24.86
C LEU A 521 48.98 -30.88 24.37
N SER A 522 49.62 -29.72 24.62
CA SER A 522 49.11 -28.43 24.15
C SER A 522 48.98 -28.40 22.62
N GLY A 523 50.05 -28.76 21.90
CA GLY A 523 50.05 -28.72 20.43
C GLY A 523 49.04 -29.69 19.79
N LEU A 524 48.74 -30.81 20.43
CA LEU A 524 47.68 -31.73 19.99
C LEU A 524 46.28 -31.14 20.25
N LEU A 525 46.03 -30.55 21.42
CA LEU A 525 44.75 -29.88 21.70
C LEU A 525 44.52 -28.68 20.77
N ASP A 526 45.56 -27.90 20.47
CA ASP A 526 45.52 -26.79 19.51
C ASP A 526 45.19 -27.27 18.08
N ALA A 527 45.72 -28.43 17.67
CA ALA A 527 45.41 -29.03 16.37
C ALA A 527 43.97 -29.54 16.29
N LEU A 528 43.51 -30.27 17.31
CA LEU A 528 42.15 -30.82 17.39
C LEU A 528 41.07 -29.72 17.50
N ALA A 529 41.41 -28.60 18.15
CA ALA A 529 40.56 -27.41 18.17
C ALA A 529 40.37 -26.83 16.76
N ARG A 530 41.47 -26.66 16.00
CA ARG A 530 41.43 -26.14 14.62
C ARG A 530 40.67 -27.05 13.67
N GLU A 531 40.86 -28.37 13.74
CA GLU A 531 40.09 -29.33 12.93
C GLU A 531 38.58 -29.20 13.20
N ARG A 532 38.18 -29.07 14.47
CA ARG A 532 36.77 -28.81 14.84
C ARG A 532 36.26 -27.44 14.40
N GLU A 533 37.09 -26.40 14.47
CA GLU A 533 36.73 -25.07 13.96
C GLU A 533 36.52 -25.10 12.44
N GLU A 534 37.38 -25.78 11.68
CA GLU A 534 37.20 -25.98 10.24
C GLU A 534 35.93 -26.78 9.91
N GLU A 535 35.66 -27.91 10.59
CA GLU A 535 34.41 -28.65 10.39
C GLU A 535 33.18 -27.81 10.70
N ASN A 536 33.21 -27.03 11.79
CA ASN A 536 32.10 -26.15 12.18
C ASN A 536 31.90 -25.01 11.18
N LEU A 537 32.98 -24.42 10.66
CA LEU A 537 32.92 -23.41 9.60
C LEU A 537 32.32 -24.00 8.31
N ARG A 538 32.73 -25.22 7.90
CA ARG A 538 32.15 -25.93 6.74
C ARG A 538 30.67 -26.28 6.96
N ARG A 539 30.29 -26.80 8.13
CA ARG A 539 28.87 -27.01 8.49
C ARG A 539 28.07 -25.69 8.44
N SER A 540 28.68 -24.57 8.86
CA SER A 540 28.03 -23.24 8.81
C SER A 540 27.83 -22.71 7.39
N SER A 541 28.75 -22.96 6.45
CA SER A 541 28.61 -22.55 5.05
C SER A 541 27.65 -23.45 4.26
N LEU A 542 27.59 -24.75 4.59
CA LEU A 542 26.54 -25.65 4.09
C LEU A 542 25.16 -25.21 4.62
N ARG A 543 25.08 -24.77 5.87
CA ARG A 543 23.84 -24.22 6.44
C ARG A 543 23.43 -22.90 5.79
N SER A 544 24.37 -21.99 5.53
CA SER A 544 24.06 -20.70 4.89
C SER A 544 23.68 -20.85 3.41
N THR A 545 24.32 -21.77 2.66
CA THR A 545 23.90 -22.09 1.29
C THR A 545 22.51 -22.71 1.25
N LEU A 546 22.18 -23.65 2.14
CA LEU A 546 20.80 -24.16 2.27
C LEU A 546 19.80 -23.09 2.70
N GLN A 547 20.20 -22.08 3.49
CA GLN A 547 19.33 -20.96 3.88
C GLN A 547 19.14 -19.95 2.74
N ALA A 548 20.12 -19.77 1.86
CA ALA A 548 20.05 -18.89 0.69
C ALA A 548 19.18 -19.43 -0.46
N LEU A 549 18.82 -20.71 -0.46
CA LEU A 549 17.91 -21.29 -1.46
C LEU A 549 16.48 -20.69 -1.35
N PRO A 550 15.78 -20.46 -2.47
CA PRO A 550 14.38 -20.05 -2.45
C PRO A 550 13.47 -21.18 -1.95
N ILE A 551 12.22 -20.85 -1.64
CA ILE A 551 11.24 -21.85 -1.15
C ILE A 551 10.61 -22.55 -2.36
N LEU A 552 10.84 -23.86 -2.51
CA LEU A 552 10.17 -24.73 -3.49
C LEU A 552 9.50 -25.90 -2.76
N GLU A 553 8.18 -25.97 -2.82
CA GLU A 553 7.34 -26.98 -2.12
C GLU A 553 7.78 -28.43 -2.38
N SER A 554 8.31 -28.69 -3.58
CA SER A 554 8.86 -29.98 -4.03
C SER A 554 10.12 -30.43 -3.28
N LEU A 555 10.95 -29.49 -2.79
CA LEU A 555 12.29 -29.75 -2.25
C LEU A 555 12.47 -29.29 -0.79
N GLU A 556 11.58 -28.44 -0.27
CA GLU A 556 11.51 -28.11 1.17
C GLU A 556 11.58 -29.31 2.13
N PRO A 557 10.88 -30.44 1.93
CA PRO A 557 11.00 -31.60 2.82
C PRO A 557 12.37 -32.29 2.78
N GLN A 558 13.21 -32.00 1.78
CA GLN A 558 14.61 -32.45 1.74
C GLN A 558 15.55 -31.40 2.35
N ARG A 559 15.35 -30.11 2.02
CA ARG A 559 16.07 -28.95 2.56
C ARG A 559 16.02 -28.92 4.09
N SER A 560 14.81 -29.05 4.65
CA SER A 560 14.56 -29.07 6.09
C SER A 560 15.22 -30.26 6.80
N ARG A 561 15.26 -31.44 6.16
CA ARG A 561 16.02 -32.59 6.67
C ARG A 561 17.52 -32.29 6.70
N LEU A 562 18.12 -31.83 5.60
CA LEU A 562 19.55 -31.52 5.58
C LEU A 562 19.93 -30.40 6.57
N LEU A 563 19.04 -29.41 6.79
CA LEU A 563 19.25 -28.38 7.82
C LEU A 563 19.23 -28.93 9.25
N ALA A 564 18.43 -29.95 9.54
CA ALA A 564 18.46 -30.66 10.83
C ALA A 564 19.72 -31.53 10.94
N GLU A 565 20.06 -32.28 9.88
CA GLU A 565 21.20 -33.18 9.82
C GLU A 565 22.56 -32.46 9.88
N LEU A 566 22.64 -31.19 9.46
CA LEU A 566 23.80 -30.31 9.68
C LEU A 566 23.96 -29.86 11.15
N GLY A 567 22.94 -30.04 11.98
CA GLY A 567 23.02 -29.89 13.44
C GLY A 567 23.58 -31.13 14.15
N ASP A 568 23.49 -32.31 13.52
CA ASP A 568 24.01 -33.56 14.09
C ASP A 568 25.54 -33.65 13.92
N ILE A 569 26.27 -33.30 14.97
CA ILE A 569 27.75 -33.38 15.03
C ILE A 569 28.26 -34.80 14.67
N ASN A 570 27.46 -35.83 14.94
CA ASN A 570 27.80 -37.24 14.67
C ASN A 570 27.69 -37.65 13.18
N LYS A 571 27.13 -36.81 12.29
CA LYS A 571 27.02 -37.14 10.86
C LYS A 571 28.28 -36.75 10.08
N PRO A 572 28.81 -37.64 9.21
CA PRO A 572 30.05 -37.41 8.48
C PRO A 572 29.91 -36.29 7.44
N LEU A 573 30.73 -35.26 7.57
CA LEU A 573 30.64 -34.02 6.80
C LEU A 573 30.61 -34.25 5.27
N ALA A 574 31.49 -35.10 4.75
CA ALA A 574 31.57 -35.40 3.31
C ALA A 574 30.27 -35.99 2.70
N GLN A 575 29.43 -36.66 3.51
CA GLN A 575 28.12 -37.13 3.03
C GLN A 575 27.09 -35.99 3.01
N LEU A 576 27.17 -35.05 3.95
CA LEU A 576 26.34 -33.85 4.00
C LEU A 576 26.71 -32.88 2.86
N GLU A 577 28.01 -32.65 2.62
CA GLU A 577 28.52 -31.89 1.47
C GLU A 577 27.96 -32.44 0.14
N ALA A 578 28.12 -33.74 -0.11
CA ALA A 578 27.62 -34.39 -1.31
C ALA A 578 26.07 -34.41 -1.42
N ALA A 579 25.34 -34.36 -0.31
CA ALA A 579 23.88 -34.26 -0.31
C ALA A 579 23.39 -32.83 -0.59
N VAL A 580 24.03 -31.82 0.02
CA VAL A 580 23.76 -30.40 -0.22
C VAL A 580 24.06 -30.05 -1.68
N GLU A 581 25.19 -30.49 -2.23
CA GLU A 581 25.51 -30.27 -3.65
C GLU A 581 24.46 -30.84 -4.61
N ARG A 582 23.93 -32.04 -4.35
CA ARG A 582 22.87 -32.65 -5.18
C ARG A 582 21.61 -31.82 -5.11
N LEU A 583 21.17 -31.46 -3.90
CA LEU A 583 19.98 -30.65 -3.70
C LEU A 583 20.11 -29.26 -4.34
N VAL A 584 21.26 -28.59 -4.25
CA VAL A 584 21.52 -27.31 -4.93
C VAL A 584 21.40 -27.45 -6.45
N ARG A 585 21.94 -28.54 -7.04
CA ARG A 585 21.80 -28.82 -8.49
C ARG A 585 20.34 -29.11 -8.89
N GLU A 586 19.57 -29.81 -8.05
CA GLU A 586 18.14 -30.03 -8.26
C GLU A 586 17.33 -28.73 -8.20
N PHE A 587 17.64 -27.84 -7.24
CA PHE A 587 17.07 -26.49 -7.17
C PHE A 587 17.41 -25.66 -8.42
N GLN A 588 18.67 -25.64 -8.87
CA GLN A 588 19.09 -24.97 -10.11
C GLN A 588 18.33 -25.53 -11.33
N GLY A 589 18.13 -26.85 -11.41
CA GLY A 589 17.34 -27.50 -12.47
C GLY A 589 15.86 -27.10 -12.45
N GLN A 590 15.22 -27.05 -11.29
CA GLN A 590 13.81 -26.64 -11.19
C GLN A 590 13.60 -25.14 -11.45
N VAL A 591 14.49 -24.28 -10.94
CA VAL A 591 14.40 -22.82 -11.17
C VAL A 591 14.69 -22.46 -12.64
N SER A 592 15.69 -23.06 -13.28
CA SER A 592 15.97 -22.81 -14.71
C SER A 592 14.77 -23.17 -15.59
N MET A 593 14.16 -24.35 -15.38
CA MET A 593 12.93 -24.72 -16.09
C MET A 593 11.77 -23.74 -15.85
N ARG A 594 11.57 -23.24 -14.62
CA ARG A 594 10.55 -22.21 -14.33
C ARG A 594 10.85 -20.89 -15.03
N LEU A 595 12.08 -20.37 -14.94
CA LEU A 595 12.47 -19.12 -15.59
C LEU A 595 12.38 -19.22 -17.13
N GLU A 596 12.70 -20.37 -17.71
CA GLU A 596 12.45 -20.64 -19.13
C GLU A 596 10.96 -20.70 -19.48
N ALA A 597 10.14 -21.39 -18.68
CA ALA A 597 8.70 -21.43 -18.89
C ALA A 597 8.06 -20.04 -18.84
N LEU A 598 8.50 -19.20 -17.89
CA LEU A 598 8.12 -17.79 -17.79
C LEU A 598 8.58 -16.98 -19.01
N ARG A 599 9.84 -17.10 -19.43
CA ARG A 599 10.35 -16.44 -20.65
C ARG A 599 9.53 -16.83 -21.88
N ARG A 600 9.25 -18.12 -22.07
CA ARG A 600 8.43 -18.66 -23.16
C ARG A 600 6.97 -18.18 -23.08
N ARG A 601 6.38 -18.06 -21.88
CA ARG A 601 5.01 -17.56 -21.66
C ARG A 601 4.91 -16.05 -21.92
N ALA A 602 5.86 -15.26 -21.44
CA ALA A 602 5.92 -13.81 -21.65
C ALA A 602 6.10 -13.47 -23.15
N LEU A 603 7.03 -14.14 -23.84
CA LEU A 603 7.24 -13.98 -25.29
C LEU A 603 6.00 -14.32 -26.12
N LYS A 604 5.29 -15.41 -25.79
CA LYS A 604 4.00 -15.77 -26.44
C LYS A 604 2.90 -14.72 -26.27
N LEU A 605 3.01 -13.87 -25.26
CA LEU A 605 2.01 -12.86 -24.89
C LEU A 605 2.47 -11.43 -25.21
N GLY A 606 3.64 -11.27 -25.83
CA GLY A 606 4.19 -9.97 -26.22
C GLY A 606 4.79 -9.14 -25.07
N PHE A 607 5.01 -9.74 -23.90
CA PHE A 607 5.51 -9.03 -22.71
C PHE A 607 6.98 -9.33 -22.41
N ALA A 608 7.67 -8.35 -21.85
CA ALA A 608 9.00 -8.49 -21.25
C ALA A 608 8.89 -8.34 -19.72
N ILE A 609 9.44 -9.29 -18.97
CA ILE A 609 9.49 -9.23 -17.50
C ILE A 609 10.85 -8.61 -17.11
N PRO A 610 10.89 -7.45 -16.43
CA PRO A 610 12.14 -6.82 -16.02
C PRO A 610 12.92 -7.73 -15.05
N GLY A 611 14.25 -7.73 -15.18
CA GLY A 611 15.14 -8.54 -14.33
C GLY A 611 15.19 -10.05 -14.63
N LEU A 612 14.33 -10.58 -15.50
CA LEU A 612 14.29 -12.01 -15.82
C LEU A 612 15.60 -12.51 -16.46
N GLU A 613 16.22 -11.72 -17.34
CA GLU A 613 17.49 -12.09 -17.97
C GLU A 613 18.66 -12.05 -16.96
N SER A 614 18.71 -11.06 -16.06
CA SER A 614 19.69 -11.05 -14.97
C SER A 614 19.51 -12.21 -14.00
N ALA A 615 18.28 -12.71 -13.77
CA ALA A 615 18.05 -13.93 -13.00
C ALA A 615 18.58 -15.17 -13.73
N GLN A 616 18.46 -15.24 -15.07
CA GLN A 616 19.05 -16.31 -15.88
C GLN A 616 20.60 -16.25 -15.84
N SER A 617 21.21 -15.06 -15.86
CA SER A 617 22.66 -14.89 -15.67
C SER A 617 23.13 -15.22 -14.24
N ALA A 618 22.35 -14.89 -13.20
CA ALA A 618 22.64 -15.28 -11.82
C ALA A 618 22.63 -16.81 -11.64
N LEU A 619 21.71 -17.51 -12.32
CA LEU A 619 21.67 -18.96 -12.33
C LEU A 619 22.89 -19.57 -13.06
N GLN A 620 23.38 -18.92 -14.12
CA GLN A 620 24.65 -19.31 -14.78
C GLN A 620 25.89 -19.07 -13.90
N SER A 621 25.87 -18.10 -12.98
CA SER A 621 26.92 -17.91 -11.97
C SER A 621 26.74 -18.76 -10.70
N GLY A 622 25.74 -19.64 -10.69
CA GLY A 622 25.49 -20.63 -9.62
C GLY A 622 24.57 -20.15 -8.49
N GLN A 623 24.16 -18.88 -8.48
CA GLN A 623 23.17 -18.38 -7.52
C GLN A 623 21.77 -18.87 -7.90
N VAL A 624 20.92 -19.20 -6.91
CA VAL A 624 19.55 -19.68 -7.17
C VAL A 624 18.56 -18.56 -6.89
N PRO A 625 18.12 -17.78 -7.90
CA PRO A 625 17.11 -16.74 -7.70
C PRO A 625 15.74 -17.35 -7.40
N ASP A 626 14.90 -16.59 -6.68
CA ASP A 626 13.49 -16.94 -6.48
C ASP A 626 12.69 -16.70 -7.78
N PRO A 627 11.95 -17.69 -8.32
CA PRO A 627 11.03 -17.48 -9.44
C PRO A 627 9.75 -16.71 -9.06
N GLN A 628 9.33 -16.68 -7.78
CA GLN A 628 8.05 -16.12 -7.35
C GLN A 628 7.80 -14.65 -7.75
N PRO A 629 8.78 -13.72 -7.66
CA PRO A 629 8.58 -12.34 -8.10
C PRO A 629 8.28 -12.23 -9.60
N PHE A 630 8.89 -13.09 -10.42
CA PHE A 630 8.68 -13.10 -11.88
C PHE A 630 7.35 -13.77 -12.27
N GLU A 631 6.90 -14.76 -11.50
CA GLU A 631 5.55 -15.33 -11.61
C GLU A 631 4.50 -14.25 -11.34
N ARG A 632 4.61 -13.51 -10.22
CA ARG A 632 3.69 -12.44 -9.84
C ARG A 632 3.71 -11.25 -10.79
N ALA A 633 4.88 -10.78 -11.21
CA ALA A 633 5.00 -9.66 -12.16
C ALA A 633 4.31 -9.98 -13.51
N LEU A 634 4.35 -11.24 -13.96
CA LEU A 634 3.61 -11.67 -15.15
C LEU A 634 2.10 -11.66 -14.91
N GLU A 635 1.63 -12.11 -13.74
CA GLU A 635 0.19 -12.11 -13.40
C GLU A 635 -0.37 -10.70 -13.19
N GLU A 636 0.42 -9.78 -12.63
CA GLU A 636 0.09 -8.36 -12.54
C GLU A 636 -0.07 -7.72 -13.93
N VAL A 637 0.88 -7.94 -14.85
CA VAL A 637 0.78 -7.44 -16.24
C VAL A 637 -0.42 -8.04 -16.97
N LEU A 638 -0.71 -9.33 -16.77
CA LEU A 638 -1.85 -10.00 -17.41
C LEU A 638 -3.21 -9.54 -16.84
N THR A 639 -3.31 -9.31 -15.53
CA THR A 639 -4.53 -8.76 -14.91
C THR A 639 -4.75 -7.30 -15.28
N GLN A 640 -3.70 -6.48 -15.34
CA GLN A 640 -3.76 -5.12 -15.89
C GLN A 640 -4.24 -5.12 -17.36
N ARG A 641 -3.68 -5.98 -18.22
CA ARG A 641 -4.10 -6.10 -19.63
C ARG A 641 -5.55 -6.56 -19.76
N ARG A 642 -5.98 -7.55 -18.96
CA ARG A 642 -7.38 -8.01 -18.90
C ARG A 642 -8.33 -6.89 -18.50
N ASN A 643 -7.98 -6.10 -17.48
CA ASN A 643 -8.81 -5.00 -17.01
C ASN A 643 -8.91 -3.88 -18.06
N ALA A 644 -7.82 -3.55 -18.74
CA ALA A 644 -7.82 -2.60 -19.86
C ALA A 644 -8.71 -3.07 -21.02
N LEU A 645 -8.65 -4.35 -21.42
CA LEU A 645 -9.53 -4.91 -22.45
C LEU A 645 -11.01 -4.90 -22.03
N LEU A 646 -11.31 -5.17 -20.76
CA LEU A 646 -12.70 -5.11 -20.24
C LEU A 646 -13.25 -3.68 -20.20
N ALA A 647 -12.42 -2.68 -19.90
CA ALA A 647 -12.78 -1.26 -19.97
C ALA A 647 -13.00 -0.79 -21.42
N GLN A 648 -12.13 -1.20 -22.35
CA GLN A 648 -12.33 -0.93 -23.78
C GLN A 648 -13.61 -1.60 -24.30
N LEU A 649 -13.90 -2.84 -23.90
CA LEU A 649 -15.14 -3.53 -24.26
C LEU A 649 -16.41 -2.86 -23.70
N SER A 650 -16.38 -2.24 -22.52
CA SER A 650 -17.55 -1.49 -22.01
C SER A 650 -17.77 -0.17 -22.76
N GLN A 651 -16.70 0.51 -23.19
CA GLN A 651 -16.80 1.68 -24.07
C GLN A 651 -17.38 1.31 -25.44
N LEU A 652 -16.91 0.22 -26.05
CA LEU A 652 -17.42 -0.32 -27.32
C LEU A 652 -18.86 -0.84 -27.20
N GLU A 653 -19.25 -1.36 -26.03
CA GLU A 653 -20.62 -1.80 -25.75
C GLU A 653 -21.61 -0.62 -25.76
N VAL A 654 -21.27 0.52 -25.16
CA VAL A 654 -22.11 1.73 -25.21
C VAL A 654 -22.30 2.21 -26.65
N GLN A 655 -21.25 2.16 -27.48
CA GLN A 655 -21.35 2.47 -28.91
C GLN A 655 -22.24 1.46 -29.66
N ALA A 656 -22.11 0.16 -29.36
CA ALA A 656 -22.93 -0.88 -29.98
C ALA A 656 -24.41 -0.79 -29.57
N GLN A 657 -24.71 -0.41 -28.32
CA GLN A 657 -26.07 -0.16 -27.83
C GLN A 657 -26.71 1.05 -28.53
N ALA A 658 -25.96 2.13 -28.75
CA ALA A 658 -26.44 3.30 -29.51
C ALA A 658 -26.76 2.96 -30.98
N LEU A 659 -26.10 1.96 -31.57
CA LEU A 659 -26.28 1.51 -32.96
C LEU A 659 -27.31 0.36 -33.11
N ARG A 660 -28.11 0.08 -32.08
CA ARG A 660 -29.10 -0.99 -32.08
C ARG A 660 -30.22 -0.73 -33.11
N GLY A 661 -30.63 -1.78 -33.83
CA GLY A 661 -31.64 -1.68 -34.90
C GLY A 661 -31.10 -1.30 -36.29
N VAL A 662 -29.83 -0.85 -36.39
CA VAL A 662 -29.16 -0.54 -37.68
C VAL A 662 -27.86 -1.35 -37.88
N GLY A 663 -27.44 -2.15 -36.90
CA GLY A 663 -26.38 -3.15 -37.05
C GLY A 663 -25.61 -3.47 -35.76
N GLY A 664 -25.76 -2.65 -34.72
CA GLY A 664 -25.01 -2.78 -33.45
C GLY A 664 -25.21 -4.11 -32.72
N GLU A 665 -26.27 -4.86 -33.01
CA GLU A 665 -26.53 -6.17 -32.39
C GLU A 665 -25.44 -7.20 -32.73
N ALA A 666 -24.84 -7.14 -33.92
CA ALA A 666 -23.69 -7.99 -34.28
C ALA A 666 -22.46 -7.67 -33.41
N ALA A 667 -22.20 -6.38 -33.16
CA ALA A 667 -21.13 -5.94 -32.27
C ALA A 667 -21.40 -6.35 -30.82
N LEU A 668 -22.66 -6.30 -30.35
CA LEU A 668 -23.04 -6.81 -29.02
C LEU A 668 -22.81 -8.33 -28.89
N THR A 669 -23.13 -9.12 -29.91
CA THR A 669 -22.86 -10.57 -29.90
C THR A 669 -21.36 -10.91 -29.91
N GLU A 670 -20.53 -10.11 -30.59
CA GLU A 670 -19.07 -10.25 -30.48
C GLU A 670 -18.57 -9.82 -29.10
N ILE A 671 -19.00 -8.68 -28.55
CA ILE A 671 -18.61 -8.22 -27.21
C ILE A 671 -18.94 -9.26 -26.12
N ALA A 672 -20.09 -9.96 -26.24
CA ALA A 672 -20.45 -11.05 -25.35
C ALA A 672 -19.49 -12.26 -25.46
N GLN A 673 -19.14 -12.69 -26.68
CA GLN A 673 -18.13 -13.74 -26.90
C GLN A 673 -16.73 -13.33 -26.41
N PHE A 674 -16.37 -12.05 -26.58
CA PHE A 674 -15.10 -11.51 -26.12
C PHE A 674 -15.01 -11.50 -24.59
N ARG A 675 -16.09 -11.15 -23.90
CA ARG A 675 -16.16 -11.26 -22.44
C ARG A 675 -16.03 -12.70 -21.95
N SER A 676 -16.62 -13.69 -22.62
CA SER A 676 -16.45 -15.10 -22.21
C SER A 676 -15.04 -15.64 -22.50
N ARG A 677 -14.41 -15.28 -23.62
CA ARG A 677 -12.98 -15.58 -23.89
C ARG A 677 -12.04 -14.97 -22.84
N ILE A 678 -12.26 -13.71 -22.46
CA ILE A 678 -11.49 -13.04 -21.40
C ILE A 678 -11.73 -13.69 -20.03
N GLN A 679 -12.95 -14.14 -19.73
CA GLN A 679 -13.25 -14.92 -18.52
C GLN A 679 -12.52 -16.26 -18.50
N ALA A 680 -12.42 -16.94 -19.65
CA ALA A 680 -11.66 -18.18 -19.83
C ALA A 680 -10.13 -17.99 -19.78
N GLY A 681 -9.63 -16.74 -19.72
CA GLY A 681 -8.21 -16.41 -19.59
C GLY A 681 -7.48 -16.10 -20.90
N GLU A 682 -8.20 -16.00 -22.01
CA GLU A 682 -7.64 -15.57 -23.29
C GLU A 682 -7.48 -14.04 -23.35
N LEU A 683 -6.55 -13.57 -24.19
CA LEU A 683 -6.37 -12.13 -24.52
C LEU A 683 -6.66 -11.90 -26.01
N PRO A 684 -7.93 -11.93 -26.44
CA PRO A 684 -8.31 -11.78 -27.85
C PRO A 684 -8.19 -10.32 -28.33
N ASP A 685 -7.92 -10.14 -29.63
CA ASP A 685 -7.80 -8.84 -30.29
C ASP A 685 -9.17 -8.24 -30.68
N LEU A 686 -9.39 -6.94 -30.42
CA LEU A 686 -10.69 -6.27 -30.52
C LEU A 686 -11.13 -5.93 -31.96
N ALA A 687 -10.29 -6.22 -32.97
CA ALA A 687 -10.56 -5.97 -34.38
C ALA A 687 -11.98 -6.35 -34.90
N PRO A 688 -12.55 -7.55 -34.64
CA PRO A 688 -13.88 -7.89 -35.18
C PRO A 688 -15.02 -7.09 -34.52
N VAL A 689 -14.86 -6.66 -33.26
CA VAL A 689 -15.83 -5.75 -32.60
C VAL A 689 -15.80 -4.38 -33.29
N GLN A 690 -14.61 -3.87 -33.59
CA GLN A 690 -14.44 -2.61 -34.31
C GLN A 690 -14.96 -2.69 -35.75
N GLU A 691 -14.74 -3.82 -36.45
CA GLU A 691 -15.26 -4.05 -37.80
C GLU A 691 -16.81 -4.11 -37.80
N ALA A 692 -17.42 -4.78 -36.81
CA ALA A 692 -18.87 -4.83 -36.65
C ALA A 692 -19.48 -3.44 -36.36
N LEU A 693 -18.83 -2.63 -35.50
CA LEU A 693 -19.22 -1.24 -35.26
C LEU A 693 -19.10 -0.39 -36.53
N GLY A 694 -17.99 -0.49 -37.27
CA GLY A 694 -17.80 0.24 -38.53
C GLY A 694 -18.81 -0.14 -39.62
N LYS A 695 -19.26 -1.41 -39.66
CA LYS A 695 -20.38 -1.85 -40.52
C LYS A 695 -21.70 -1.18 -40.11
N ALA A 696 -21.99 -1.13 -38.81
CA ALA A 696 -23.21 -0.50 -38.29
C ALA A 696 -23.24 1.03 -38.49
N GLN A 697 -22.09 1.71 -38.38
CA GLN A 697 -21.96 3.14 -38.67
C GLN A 697 -22.25 3.46 -40.14
N ARG A 698 -21.64 2.73 -41.08
CA ARG A 698 -21.92 2.89 -42.53
C ARG A 698 -23.39 2.58 -42.88
N ALA A 699 -23.99 1.61 -42.20
CA ALA A 699 -25.41 1.31 -42.36
C ALA A 699 -26.31 2.47 -41.88
N LEU A 700 -25.93 3.17 -40.80
CA LEU A 700 -26.62 4.35 -40.31
C LEU A 700 -26.55 5.54 -41.28
N GLU A 701 -25.36 5.79 -41.83
CA GLU A 701 -25.16 6.84 -42.84
C GLU A 701 -25.94 6.53 -44.13
N SER A 702 -25.92 5.28 -44.58
CA SER A 702 -26.71 4.82 -45.74
C SER A 702 -28.21 4.98 -45.49
N LEU A 703 -28.71 4.59 -44.32
CA LEU A 703 -30.12 4.75 -43.94
C LEU A 703 -30.53 6.23 -43.87
N ARG A 704 -29.67 7.09 -43.30
CA ARG A 704 -29.89 8.55 -43.26
C ARG A 704 -30.03 9.13 -44.67
N GLY A 705 -29.13 8.77 -45.60
CA GLY A 705 -29.20 9.19 -46.99
C GLY A 705 -30.43 8.66 -47.75
N GLN A 706 -30.76 7.37 -47.59
CA GLN A 706 -31.93 6.75 -48.21
C GLN A 706 -33.25 7.41 -47.76
N LEU A 707 -33.38 7.71 -46.46
CA LEU A 707 -34.54 8.43 -45.92
C LEU A 707 -34.59 9.86 -46.44
N GLN A 708 -33.48 10.60 -46.45
CA GLN A 708 -33.43 11.99 -46.91
C GLN A 708 -33.89 12.14 -48.37
N ILE A 709 -33.51 11.21 -49.25
CA ILE A 709 -33.95 11.17 -50.66
C ILE A 709 -35.46 10.85 -50.74
N ARG A 710 -35.93 9.77 -50.08
CA ARG A 710 -37.34 9.36 -50.14
C ARG A 710 -38.29 10.40 -49.56
N ILE A 711 -37.87 11.12 -48.51
CA ILE A 711 -38.60 12.24 -47.93
C ILE A 711 -38.64 13.40 -48.93
N ALA A 712 -37.51 13.77 -49.55
CA ALA A 712 -37.50 14.84 -50.55
C ALA A 712 -38.50 14.59 -51.70
N THR A 713 -38.54 13.37 -52.24
CA THR A 713 -39.51 12.98 -53.28
C THR A 713 -40.95 13.10 -52.78
N LEU A 714 -41.29 12.45 -51.66
CA LEU A 714 -42.66 12.46 -51.12
C LEU A 714 -43.15 13.86 -50.70
N LEU A 715 -42.25 14.75 -50.26
CA LEU A 715 -42.59 16.15 -49.99
C LEU A 715 -42.89 16.92 -51.27
N VAL A 716 -42.15 16.73 -52.35
CA VAL A 716 -42.44 17.37 -53.65
C VAL A 716 -43.77 16.85 -54.21
N ASP A 717 -43.94 15.53 -54.29
CA ASP A 717 -45.16 14.89 -54.79
C ASP A 717 -46.41 15.40 -54.05
N TYR A 718 -46.33 15.51 -52.71
CA TYR A 718 -47.43 16.02 -51.90
C TYR A 718 -47.77 17.49 -52.20
N HIS A 719 -46.77 18.36 -52.36
CA HIS A 719 -47.04 19.80 -52.60
C HIS A 719 -47.70 20.04 -53.96
N GLU A 720 -47.43 19.21 -54.98
CA GLU A 720 -48.15 19.29 -56.27
C GLU A 720 -49.60 18.79 -56.16
N GLN A 721 -49.86 17.80 -55.30
CA GLN A 721 -51.14 17.07 -55.24
C GLN A 721 -52.13 17.58 -54.18
N ALA A 722 -51.66 18.24 -53.12
CA ALA A 722 -52.47 18.64 -51.96
C ALA A 722 -53.64 19.59 -52.26
N HIS A 723 -53.66 20.22 -53.43
CA HIS A 723 -54.69 21.18 -53.87
C HIS A 723 -56.11 20.61 -53.99
N ILE A 724 -56.28 19.29 -54.05
CA ILE A 724 -57.59 18.64 -54.26
C ILE A 724 -58.49 18.72 -53.02
N GLY A 725 -57.89 18.63 -51.83
CA GLY A 725 -58.60 18.54 -50.56
C GLY A 725 -59.28 17.18 -50.34
N GLY A 726 -59.22 16.67 -49.12
CA GLY A 726 -59.81 15.37 -48.78
C GLY A 726 -59.35 14.84 -47.43
N GLU A 727 -59.96 13.73 -46.99
CA GLU A 727 -59.58 13.02 -45.77
C GLU A 727 -58.19 12.39 -45.88
N THR A 728 -57.76 12.01 -47.09
CA THR A 728 -56.38 11.62 -47.45
C THR A 728 -55.39 12.74 -47.14
N VAL A 729 -55.59 13.94 -47.71
CA VAL A 729 -54.76 15.13 -47.46
C VAL A 729 -54.74 15.47 -45.96
N PHE A 730 -55.90 15.44 -45.29
CA PHE A 730 -56.02 15.75 -43.86
C PHE A 730 -55.26 14.75 -42.96
N ARG A 731 -55.23 13.46 -43.30
CA ARG A 731 -54.46 12.43 -42.58
C ARG A 731 -52.97 12.48 -42.88
N LEU A 732 -52.61 12.76 -44.13
CA LEU A 732 -51.22 12.80 -44.60
C LEU A 732 -50.48 14.04 -44.07
N ARG A 733 -51.17 15.19 -43.97
CA ARG A 733 -50.58 16.48 -43.56
C ARG A 733 -49.75 16.44 -42.26
N PRO A 734 -50.23 15.90 -41.11
CA PRO A 734 -49.40 15.78 -39.89
C PRO A 734 -48.12 14.95 -40.09
N MET A 735 -48.13 13.99 -41.02
CA MET A 735 -46.98 13.16 -41.33
C MET A 735 -45.99 13.93 -42.23
N ILE A 736 -46.49 14.72 -43.18
CA ILE A 736 -45.70 15.64 -44.01
C ILE A 736 -44.98 16.69 -43.15
N GLU A 737 -45.70 17.33 -42.22
CA GLU A 737 -45.15 18.34 -41.31
C GLU A 737 -44.04 17.75 -40.42
N PHE A 738 -44.23 16.53 -39.91
CA PHE A 738 -43.19 15.79 -39.17
C PHE A 738 -41.99 15.41 -40.07
N LEU A 739 -42.22 14.90 -41.27
CA LEU A 739 -41.16 14.46 -42.18
C LEU A 739 -40.32 15.64 -42.73
N ALA A 740 -40.93 16.81 -42.93
CA ALA A 740 -40.21 18.04 -43.27
C ALA A 740 -39.27 18.48 -42.14
N ALA A 741 -39.78 18.59 -40.90
CA ALA A 741 -38.95 18.90 -39.74
C ALA A 741 -37.86 17.84 -39.47
N ALA A 742 -38.14 16.57 -39.80
CA ALA A 742 -37.14 15.52 -39.79
C ALA A 742 -36.04 15.75 -40.83
N GLN A 743 -36.40 16.13 -42.06
CA GLN A 743 -35.46 16.37 -43.17
C GLN A 743 -34.38 17.39 -42.80
N GLU A 744 -34.77 18.51 -42.17
CA GLU A 744 -33.84 19.56 -41.69
C GLU A 744 -32.91 19.05 -40.57
N ARG A 745 -33.42 18.16 -39.71
CA ARG A 745 -32.71 17.67 -38.51
C ARG A 745 -31.89 16.40 -38.77
N MET A 746 -32.04 15.72 -39.92
CA MET A 746 -31.47 14.39 -40.23
C MET A 746 -30.02 14.15 -39.77
N GLY A 747 -29.13 15.13 -39.97
CA GLY A 747 -27.71 15.03 -39.61
C GLY A 747 -27.44 14.95 -38.10
N LYS A 748 -28.36 15.48 -37.28
CA LYS A 748 -28.29 15.50 -35.80
C LYS A 748 -29.14 14.40 -35.14
N LEU A 749 -29.79 13.53 -35.92
CA LEU A 749 -30.63 12.45 -35.39
C LEU A 749 -29.80 11.19 -35.15
N GLY A 750 -29.83 10.72 -33.90
CA GLY A 750 -29.42 9.37 -33.53
C GLY A 750 -30.41 8.31 -34.01
N VAL A 751 -30.08 7.03 -33.80
CA VAL A 751 -30.76 5.88 -34.42
C VAL A 751 -32.26 5.84 -34.16
N ASN A 752 -32.71 6.06 -32.92
CA ASN A 752 -34.13 5.99 -32.57
C ASN A 752 -34.97 7.01 -33.38
N GLY A 753 -34.47 8.24 -33.52
CA GLY A 753 -35.15 9.26 -34.33
C GLY A 753 -35.22 8.89 -35.81
N LEU A 754 -34.16 8.29 -36.36
CA LEU A 754 -34.16 7.82 -37.75
C LEU A 754 -35.07 6.59 -37.98
N LEU A 755 -35.27 5.75 -36.96
CA LEU A 755 -36.25 4.65 -37.00
C LEU A 755 -37.70 5.15 -36.91
N ASP A 756 -37.98 6.15 -36.07
CA ASP A 756 -39.30 6.80 -36.02
C ASP A 756 -39.62 7.53 -37.34
N VAL A 757 -38.64 8.22 -37.92
CA VAL A 757 -38.74 8.88 -39.24
C VAL A 757 -38.99 7.85 -40.35
N ARG A 758 -38.23 6.74 -40.36
CA ARG A 758 -38.49 5.61 -41.28
C ARG A 758 -39.91 5.09 -41.14
N ARG A 759 -40.38 4.86 -39.91
CA ARG A 759 -41.72 4.35 -39.64
C ARG A 759 -42.80 5.31 -40.14
N THR A 760 -42.70 6.61 -39.84
CA THR A 760 -43.68 7.60 -40.33
C THR A 760 -43.67 7.74 -41.85
N LEU A 761 -42.52 7.56 -42.51
CA LEU A 761 -42.43 7.51 -43.96
C LEU A 761 -43.11 6.26 -44.54
N GLU A 762 -42.93 5.10 -43.90
CA GLU A 762 -43.60 3.85 -44.27
C GLU A 762 -45.12 3.91 -44.02
N GLU A 763 -45.58 4.63 -42.99
CA GLU A 763 -47.00 4.92 -42.74
C GLU A 763 -47.60 5.98 -43.71
N ALA A 764 -46.81 6.95 -44.17
CA ALA A 764 -47.25 8.04 -45.06
C ALA A 764 -47.31 7.66 -46.55
N LEU A 765 -46.39 6.83 -47.03
CA LEU A 765 -46.30 6.40 -48.43
C LEU A 765 -47.61 5.81 -49.02
N PRO A 766 -48.37 4.92 -48.34
CA PRO A 766 -49.64 4.43 -48.90
C PRO A 766 -50.72 5.52 -48.98
N LEU A 767 -50.71 6.51 -48.09
CA LEU A 767 -51.63 7.66 -48.17
C LEU A 767 -51.25 8.61 -49.31
N ALA A 768 -49.95 8.78 -49.58
CA ALA A 768 -49.47 9.54 -50.72
C ALA A 768 -49.83 8.87 -52.07
N ALA A 769 -49.74 7.53 -52.15
CA ALA A 769 -50.21 6.79 -53.33
C ALA A 769 -51.72 6.95 -53.56
N GLN A 770 -52.54 6.91 -52.50
CA GLN A 770 -53.99 7.16 -52.60
C GLN A 770 -54.29 8.59 -53.08
N LEU A 771 -53.58 9.60 -52.54
CA LEU A 771 -53.70 10.99 -53.01
C LEU A 771 -53.29 11.14 -54.48
N GLN A 772 -52.29 10.38 -54.95
CA GLN A 772 -51.87 10.39 -56.35
C GLN A 772 -52.94 9.75 -57.27
N GLU A 773 -53.63 8.70 -56.81
CA GLU A 773 -54.77 8.11 -57.54
C GLU A 773 -55.96 9.09 -57.60
N GLU A 774 -56.29 9.76 -56.49
CA GLU A 774 -57.28 10.84 -56.43
C GLU A 774 -56.90 12.02 -57.35
N TYR A 775 -55.61 12.35 -57.47
CA TYR A 775 -55.10 13.37 -58.39
C TYR A 775 -55.23 12.95 -59.86
N GLN A 776 -54.91 11.71 -60.21
CA GLN A 776 -55.12 11.21 -61.56
C GLN A 776 -56.62 11.13 -61.91
N ALA A 777 -57.48 10.73 -60.97
CA ALA A 777 -58.93 10.70 -61.18
C ALA A 777 -59.52 12.10 -61.42
N THR A 778 -59.15 13.09 -60.60
CA THR A 778 -59.65 14.47 -60.73
C THR A 778 -59.10 15.19 -61.96
N GLN A 779 -57.85 14.94 -62.37
CA GLN A 779 -57.34 15.49 -63.64
C GLN A 779 -58.01 14.82 -64.85
N ARG A 780 -58.26 13.50 -64.84
CA ARG A 780 -59.04 12.82 -65.91
C ARG A 780 -60.44 13.38 -66.02
N LEU A 781 -61.17 13.53 -64.90
CA LEU A 781 -62.49 14.17 -64.89
C LEU A 781 -62.44 15.61 -65.44
N LYS A 782 -61.38 16.36 -65.16
CA LYS A 782 -61.18 17.72 -65.68
C LYS A 782 -60.78 17.77 -67.15
N GLU A 783 -60.20 16.70 -67.70
CA GLU A 783 -59.94 16.52 -69.13
C GLU A 783 -61.20 16.06 -69.87
N GLU A 784 -61.95 15.12 -69.30
CA GLU A 784 -63.26 14.67 -69.81
C GLU A 784 -64.29 15.81 -69.81
N LEU A 785 -64.38 16.59 -68.73
CA LEU A 785 -65.24 17.78 -68.66
C LEU A 785 -64.85 18.86 -69.66
N LYS A 786 -63.56 18.99 -70.02
CA LYS A 786 -63.09 19.87 -71.10
C LYS A 786 -63.38 19.32 -72.50
N GLY A 787 -63.67 18.03 -72.62
CA GLY A 787 -64.03 17.36 -73.87
C GLY A 787 -65.54 17.30 -74.14
N ALA A 788 -66.36 17.68 -73.17
CA ALA A 788 -67.80 17.93 -73.34
C ALA A 788 -68.05 19.44 -73.50
N ASP A 789 -69.05 19.81 -74.31
CA ASP A 789 -69.35 21.21 -74.65
C ASP A 789 -69.92 22.01 -73.46
N ILE A 790 -69.00 22.53 -72.63
CA ILE A 790 -69.31 23.38 -71.48
C ILE A 790 -69.87 24.76 -71.90
N ASP A 791 -69.48 25.27 -73.09
CA ASP A 791 -69.95 26.57 -73.58
C ASP A 791 -71.48 26.61 -73.82
N ASP A 792 -72.08 25.50 -74.28
CA ASP A 792 -73.54 25.37 -74.46
C ASP A 792 -74.33 25.33 -73.14
N LEU A 793 -73.67 25.03 -72.01
CA LEU A 793 -74.28 25.02 -70.67
C LEU A 793 -73.99 26.28 -69.84
N LEU A 794 -72.88 26.98 -70.09
CA LEU A 794 -72.53 28.21 -69.38
C LEU A 794 -73.31 29.45 -69.87
N GLY A 795 -73.89 29.41 -71.08
CA GLY A 795 -74.75 30.48 -71.61
C GLY A 795 -75.99 30.82 -70.76
N ILE A 796 -76.29 30.03 -69.73
CA ILE A 796 -77.41 30.24 -68.79
C ILE A 796 -77.04 31.20 -67.63
N PHE A 797 -75.76 31.37 -67.31
CA PHE A 797 -75.32 32.12 -66.12
C PHE A 797 -74.77 33.52 -66.37
N ASP A 798 -74.46 33.90 -67.62
CA ASP A 798 -73.85 35.20 -67.93
C ASP A 798 -74.90 36.31 -68.20
N THR A 799 -75.74 36.59 -67.19
CA THR A 799 -76.55 37.83 -67.16
C THR A 799 -76.22 38.68 -65.94
N LYS A 800 -75.61 39.84 -66.21
CA LYS A 800 -75.24 40.85 -65.19
C LYS A 800 -76.49 41.45 -64.55
N PRO A 801 -76.46 41.83 -63.26
CA PRO A 801 -77.63 42.35 -62.57
C PRO A 801 -78.07 43.70 -63.16
N ALA A 802 -79.19 43.69 -63.89
CA ALA A 802 -79.83 44.89 -64.40
C ALA A 802 -80.59 45.62 -63.29
N LYS A 803 -80.11 46.81 -62.89
CA LYS A 803 -80.84 47.70 -62.00
C LYS A 803 -82.03 48.35 -62.71
N GLU A 804 -83.19 47.72 -62.62
CA GLU A 804 -84.49 48.37 -62.81
C GLU A 804 -85.38 48.17 -61.57
N GLU A 805 -85.14 48.99 -60.54
CA GLU A 805 -86.03 49.13 -59.39
C GLU A 805 -87.34 49.79 -59.84
N LYS A 806 -88.30 49.00 -60.34
CA LYS A 806 -89.69 49.45 -60.46
C LYS A 806 -90.22 49.68 -59.04
N PRO A 807 -90.60 50.91 -58.66
CA PRO A 807 -91.04 51.20 -57.30
C PRO A 807 -92.33 50.43 -57.01
N ILE A 808 -92.42 49.86 -55.81
CA ILE A 808 -93.65 49.23 -55.31
C ILE A 808 -94.70 50.34 -55.18
N GLN A 809 -95.74 50.26 -56.01
CA GLN A 809 -96.83 51.24 -56.08
C GLN A 809 -97.96 50.85 -55.13
N ASN A 810 -98.09 49.56 -54.81
CA ASN A 810 -99.16 49.09 -53.94
C ASN A 810 -98.86 49.34 -52.44
N PRO A 811 -99.73 50.07 -51.71
CA PRO A 811 -99.47 50.42 -50.31
C PRO A 811 -99.42 49.21 -49.36
N ALA A 812 -100.11 48.10 -49.67
CA ALA A 812 -100.05 46.89 -48.87
C ALA A 812 -98.65 46.25 -48.95
N LEU A 813 -98.11 46.09 -50.17
CA LEU A 813 -96.76 45.58 -50.40
C LEU A 813 -95.68 46.54 -49.88
N ALA A 814 -95.87 47.85 -50.06
CA ALA A 814 -94.92 48.85 -49.57
C ALA A 814 -94.73 48.80 -48.05
N SER A 815 -95.71 48.31 -47.28
CA SER A 815 -95.58 48.15 -45.82
C SER A 815 -94.49 47.14 -45.40
N PHE A 816 -94.14 46.19 -46.28
CA PHE A 816 -93.09 45.19 -46.03
C PHE A 816 -91.69 45.68 -46.40
N ALA A 817 -91.57 46.74 -47.22
CA ALA A 817 -90.30 47.30 -47.62
C ALA A 817 -89.62 48.03 -46.44
N GLY A 818 -88.63 47.39 -45.83
CA GLY A 818 -87.88 47.93 -44.71
C GLY A 818 -86.44 47.44 -44.66
N ARG A 819 -85.58 48.16 -43.96
CA ARG A 819 -84.17 47.78 -43.75
C ARG A 819 -84.10 46.39 -43.11
N GLY A 820 -83.35 45.47 -43.75
CA GLY A 820 -83.24 44.06 -43.38
C GLY A 820 -84.19 43.12 -44.15
N VAL A 821 -84.94 43.61 -45.14
CA VAL A 821 -85.65 42.79 -46.13
C VAL A 821 -84.86 42.83 -47.45
N GLU A 822 -84.44 41.66 -47.94
CA GLU A 822 -83.55 41.48 -49.10
C GLU A 822 -84.31 41.07 -50.36
N GLY A 823 -85.46 40.42 -50.19
CA GLY A 823 -86.37 40.04 -51.26
C GLY A 823 -87.82 40.20 -50.82
N LEU A 824 -88.66 40.72 -51.70
CA LEU A 824 -90.08 40.94 -51.47
C LEU A 824 -90.78 40.92 -52.82
N ALA A 825 -91.61 39.92 -53.08
CA ALA A 825 -92.35 39.79 -54.33
C ALA A 825 -93.75 39.20 -54.14
N LEU A 826 -94.71 39.73 -54.90
CA LEU A 826 -96.01 39.13 -55.13
C LEU A 826 -96.00 38.39 -56.47
N LEU A 827 -96.34 37.11 -56.44
CA LEU A 827 -96.29 36.20 -57.57
C LEU A 827 -97.71 35.74 -57.96
N GLY A 828 -97.99 35.72 -59.26
CA GLY A 828 -99.28 35.29 -59.84
C GLY A 828 -99.12 34.10 -60.80
N PRO A 829 -100.23 33.58 -61.36
CA PRO A 829 -100.21 32.35 -62.17
C PRO A 829 -99.39 32.44 -63.47
N SER A 830 -98.98 33.64 -63.89
CA SER A 830 -98.20 33.91 -65.10
C SER A 830 -96.83 34.57 -64.84
N GLY A 831 -96.37 34.61 -63.58
CA GLY A 831 -95.08 35.24 -63.21
C GLY A 831 -95.17 36.28 -62.08
N LEU A 832 -94.15 37.12 -62.01
CA LEU A 832 -94.03 38.24 -61.06
C LEU A 832 -95.09 39.32 -61.33
N ILE A 833 -95.86 39.69 -60.31
CA ILE A 833 -96.80 40.81 -60.36
C ILE A 833 -96.07 42.10 -59.97
N GLU A 834 -95.42 42.12 -58.80
CA GLU A 834 -94.79 43.31 -58.22
C GLU A 834 -93.68 42.91 -57.24
N GLY A 835 -92.61 43.72 -57.14
CA GLY A 835 -91.47 43.49 -56.26
C GLY A 835 -90.24 42.85 -56.93
N HIS A 836 -89.33 42.28 -56.13
CA HIS A 836 -88.04 41.73 -56.54
C HIS A 836 -87.60 40.56 -55.63
N LEU A 837 -86.96 39.54 -56.19
CA LEU A 837 -86.29 38.45 -55.45
C LEU A 837 -84.83 38.31 -55.91
N PRO A 838 -83.87 38.07 -55.00
CA PRO A 838 -82.48 37.81 -55.35
C PRO A 838 -82.22 36.39 -55.92
N PHE A 839 -83.27 35.69 -56.35
CA PHE A 839 -83.22 34.35 -56.95
C PHE A 839 -84.36 34.18 -57.97
N PRO A 840 -84.27 33.21 -58.90
CA PRO A 840 -85.23 33.08 -60.00
C PRO A 840 -86.68 32.88 -59.54
N THR A 841 -87.60 33.62 -60.16
CA THR A 841 -89.04 33.55 -59.87
C THR A 841 -89.65 32.18 -60.15
N SER A 842 -89.06 31.39 -61.05
CA SER A 842 -89.42 29.98 -61.28
C SER A 842 -89.22 29.09 -60.04
N VAL A 843 -88.13 29.28 -59.30
CA VAL A 843 -87.86 28.57 -58.03
C VAL A 843 -88.87 29.02 -56.96
N ALA A 844 -89.18 30.31 -56.91
CA ALA A 844 -90.19 30.86 -56.01
C ALA A 844 -91.60 30.31 -56.30
N HIS A 845 -91.95 30.12 -57.58
CA HIS A 845 -93.20 29.46 -57.98
C HIS A 845 -93.24 27.99 -57.59
N ALA A 846 -92.17 27.22 -57.87
CA ALA A 846 -92.08 25.81 -57.51
C ALA A 846 -92.28 25.60 -56.00
N LEU A 847 -91.55 26.34 -55.17
CA LEU A 847 -91.68 26.27 -53.70
C LEU A 847 -93.09 26.65 -53.19
N LEU A 848 -93.77 27.60 -53.84
CA LEU A 848 -95.16 27.94 -53.51
C LEU A 848 -96.16 26.87 -53.95
N GLU A 849 -95.93 26.20 -55.09
CA GLU A 849 -96.82 25.15 -55.57
C GLU A 849 -96.63 23.83 -54.80
N ASP A 850 -95.38 23.45 -54.53
CA ASP A 850 -95.06 22.30 -53.68
C ASP A 850 -95.58 22.51 -52.24
N PHE A 851 -95.55 23.74 -51.71
CA PHE A 851 -96.17 24.05 -50.42
C PHE A 851 -97.70 23.98 -50.44
N ARG A 852 -98.36 24.37 -51.55
CA ARG A 852 -99.81 24.16 -51.71
C ARG A 852 -100.16 22.68 -51.76
N ARG A 853 -99.47 21.90 -52.60
CA ARG A 853 -99.65 20.45 -52.73
C ARG A 853 -99.43 19.73 -51.40
N MET A 854 -98.35 20.04 -50.69
CA MET A 854 -98.09 19.53 -49.34
C MET A 854 -99.20 19.88 -48.34
N GLY A 855 -99.80 21.07 -48.44
CA GLY A 855 -100.96 21.46 -47.64
C GLY A 855 -102.23 20.67 -47.96
N GLU A 856 -102.43 20.32 -49.23
CA GLU A 856 -103.55 19.49 -49.71
C GLU A 856 -103.35 18.02 -49.31
N ASP A 857 -102.16 17.45 -49.53
CA ASP A 857 -101.78 16.07 -49.19
C ASP A 857 -101.87 15.78 -47.67
N LEU A 858 -101.53 16.76 -46.84
CA LEU A 858 -101.63 16.63 -45.37
C LEU A 858 -103.07 16.72 -44.85
N GLY A 859 -104.03 17.20 -45.66
CA GLY A 859 -105.45 17.26 -45.31
C GLY A 859 -105.81 18.22 -44.17
N TRP A 860 -104.94 19.18 -43.84
CA TRP A 860 -105.18 20.20 -42.80
C TRP A 860 -105.82 21.45 -43.42
N GLN A 861 -106.18 22.45 -42.60
CA GLN A 861 -106.66 23.74 -43.13
C GLN A 861 -105.60 24.35 -44.09
N PRO A 862 -106.02 24.98 -45.21
CA PRO A 862 -105.13 25.37 -46.30
C PRO A 862 -103.92 26.15 -45.78
N ALA A 863 -102.73 25.59 -46.01
CA ALA A 863 -101.52 25.92 -45.26
C ALA A 863 -101.19 27.42 -45.34
N ARG A 864 -101.44 28.13 -44.24
CA ARG A 864 -101.55 29.60 -44.29
C ARG A 864 -100.23 30.31 -44.57
N LEU A 865 -99.10 29.74 -44.18
CA LEU A 865 -97.77 30.34 -44.31
C LEU A 865 -96.68 29.28 -44.00
N ALA A 866 -95.54 29.35 -44.68
CA ALA A 866 -94.31 28.63 -44.34
C ALA A 866 -93.18 29.60 -44.00
N VAL A 867 -92.27 29.17 -43.11
CA VAL A 867 -91.02 29.86 -42.80
C VAL A 867 -89.87 28.88 -42.91
N LEU A 868 -88.89 29.17 -43.76
CA LEU A 868 -87.65 28.42 -43.93
C LEU A 868 -86.51 29.22 -43.27
N SER A 869 -85.93 28.66 -42.21
CA SER A 869 -84.84 29.27 -41.45
C SER A 869 -83.49 28.90 -42.10
N LEU A 870 -82.87 29.87 -42.76
CA LEU A 870 -81.51 29.75 -43.32
C LEU A 870 -80.47 30.08 -42.22
N PRO A 871 -79.14 30.06 -42.46
CA PRO A 871 -78.17 30.40 -41.41
C PRO A 871 -78.34 31.84 -40.86
N GLU A 872 -78.44 32.83 -41.74
CA GLU A 872 -78.47 34.26 -41.36
C GLU A 872 -79.84 34.94 -41.65
N ALA A 873 -80.54 34.48 -42.70
CA ALA A 873 -81.85 34.97 -43.12
C ALA A 873 -83.00 34.00 -42.79
N ALA A 874 -84.24 34.44 -43.07
CA ALA A 874 -85.45 33.64 -43.09
C ALA A 874 -86.23 33.92 -44.39
N LEU A 875 -86.68 32.85 -45.06
CA LEU A 875 -87.54 32.92 -46.24
C LEU A 875 -88.97 32.58 -45.83
N ILE A 876 -89.91 33.50 -46.10
CA ILE A 876 -91.33 33.38 -45.77
C ILE A 876 -92.13 33.21 -47.07
N LEU A 877 -92.99 32.19 -47.11
CA LEU A 877 -93.88 31.88 -48.23
C LEU A 877 -95.33 31.93 -47.75
N ALA A 878 -96.17 32.80 -48.32
CA ALA A 878 -97.56 32.95 -47.93
C ALA A 878 -98.50 32.82 -49.13
N PRO A 879 -99.27 31.72 -49.27
CA PRO A 879 -100.22 31.55 -50.36
C PRO A 879 -101.48 32.41 -50.16
N LEU A 880 -101.87 33.10 -51.24
CA LEU A 880 -102.96 34.08 -51.31
C LEU A 880 -103.91 33.65 -52.45
N GLY A 881 -104.56 32.51 -52.26
CA GLY A 881 -105.29 31.82 -53.33
C GLY A 881 -104.34 31.39 -54.45
N GLN A 882 -104.65 31.80 -55.70
CA GLN A 882 -103.77 31.56 -56.85
C GLN A 882 -102.47 32.39 -56.82
N LYS A 883 -102.43 33.47 -56.05
CA LYS A 883 -101.23 34.31 -55.87
C LYS A 883 -100.43 33.86 -54.65
N GLY A 884 -99.21 34.34 -54.50
CA GLY A 884 -98.38 34.06 -53.33
C GLY A 884 -97.36 35.17 -53.07
N LEU A 885 -97.20 35.52 -51.79
CA LEU A 885 -96.18 36.46 -51.33
C LEU A 885 -94.92 35.69 -50.94
N VAL A 886 -93.75 36.20 -51.36
CA VAL A 886 -92.43 35.67 -51.01
C VAL A 886 -91.60 36.79 -50.39
N VAL A 887 -91.07 36.56 -49.19
CA VAL A 887 -90.25 37.54 -48.45
C VAL A 887 -88.97 36.88 -47.95
N LEU A 888 -87.81 37.43 -48.29
CA LEU A 888 -86.51 37.05 -47.73
C LEU A 888 -86.00 38.20 -46.85
N ALA A 889 -85.71 37.92 -45.58
CA ALA A 889 -85.34 38.94 -44.60
C ALA A 889 -84.43 38.42 -43.48
N GLU A 890 -83.76 39.33 -42.78
CA GLU A 890 -83.03 39.05 -41.53
C GLU A 890 -83.95 38.38 -40.49
N LYS A 891 -83.43 37.37 -39.78
CA LYS A 891 -84.18 36.63 -38.74
C LYS A 891 -84.81 37.53 -37.66
N GLY A 892 -84.20 38.67 -37.35
CA GLY A 892 -84.71 39.62 -36.36
C GLY A 892 -86.07 40.25 -36.74
N LEU A 893 -86.43 40.26 -38.02
CA LEU A 893 -87.68 40.85 -38.51
C LEU A 893 -88.86 39.86 -38.57
N LEU A 894 -88.59 38.56 -38.41
CA LEU A 894 -89.53 37.45 -38.64
C LEU A 894 -90.86 37.68 -37.91
N SER A 895 -90.84 37.98 -36.61
CA SER A 895 -92.07 38.24 -35.83
C SER A 895 -92.84 39.46 -36.31
N ARG A 896 -92.18 40.50 -36.85
CA ARG A 896 -92.88 41.69 -37.37
C ARG A 896 -93.53 41.39 -38.71
N LEU A 897 -92.81 40.69 -39.58
CA LEU A 897 -93.26 40.33 -40.93
C LEU A 897 -94.47 39.40 -40.87
N LEU A 898 -94.50 38.40 -39.98
CA LEU A 898 -95.68 37.53 -39.80
C LEU A 898 -96.94 38.34 -39.46
N THR A 899 -96.89 39.23 -38.46
CA THR A 899 -98.04 40.07 -38.09
C THR A 899 -98.46 41.02 -39.22
N GLN A 900 -97.51 41.51 -40.03
CA GLN A 900 -97.85 42.31 -41.22
C GLN A 900 -98.54 41.46 -42.32
N ILE A 901 -98.08 40.23 -42.55
CA ILE A 901 -98.69 39.31 -43.54
C ILE A 901 -100.12 38.96 -43.13
N GLU A 902 -100.35 38.67 -41.85
CA GLU A 902 -101.71 38.39 -41.35
C GLU A 902 -102.62 39.62 -41.46
N LYS A 903 -102.13 40.81 -41.10
CA LYS A 903 -102.90 42.06 -41.16
C LYS A 903 -103.32 42.46 -42.58
N HIS A 904 -102.43 42.30 -43.56
CA HIS A 904 -102.67 42.72 -44.95
C HIS A 904 -103.09 41.57 -45.88
N ARG A 905 -103.37 40.38 -45.34
CA ARG A 905 -103.61 39.15 -46.12
C ARG A 905 -104.71 39.30 -47.17
N ASP A 906 -105.86 39.84 -46.77
CA ASP A 906 -107.05 39.92 -47.62
C ASP A 906 -106.93 41.06 -48.64
N GLU A 907 -106.13 42.09 -48.35
CA GLU A 907 -105.77 43.15 -49.31
C GLU A 907 -104.83 42.58 -50.38
N LEU A 908 -103.77 41.88 -49.97
CA LEU A 908 -102.78 41.26 -50.85
C LEU A 908 -103.36 40.14 -51.75
N ALA A 909 -104.51 39.57 -51.39
CA ALA A 909 -105.24 38.60 -52.20
C ALA A 909 -106.20 39.23 -53.23
N GLN A 910 -106.46 40.54 -53.13
CA GLN A 910 -107.30 41.30 -54.07
C GLN A 910 -106.48 42.05 -55.14
N ILE A 911 -105.19 42.33 -54.87
CA ILE A 911 -104.16 42.61 -55.89
C ILE A 911 -104.06 41.40 -56.83
#